data_AF-A0A6C0RJB3-F1
#
_entry.id   AF-A0A6C0RJB3-F1
#
_cell.length_a   1.000
_cell.length_b   1.000
_cell.length_c   1.000
_cell.angle_alpha   90.00
_cell.angle_beta   90.00
_cell.angle_gamma   90.00
#
_symmetry.space_group_name_H-M   'P 1'
#
loop_
_entity.id
_entity.type
_entity.pdbx_description
1 polymer ?
#
loop_
_entity_poly.entity_id
_entity_poly.type
_entity_poly.pdbx_seq_one_letter_code
_entity_poly.pdbx_strand_id
1 'polypeptide(L)'
;MENQKFNYDNKIVKLFILATLVWGVVGVLVGILAATQLAFPVFNFGLEYTTFGRVRPLHTNAIIFAFVGNAIFAGVYYSMQKLLKTRMFSDTLSKINFWGWQLIIVLAAVTLLLGFTTSKEYAELEWPIDILITIIWVVFGWNMIGTIIVRRVRHIYAAIWWYLATFLGIAMLHVVNSFELPISLFKSYSIYAGAQDAVVQWWYGHNAVAFFLTTPFLGLMYYYLPKAANRPIYSYKLSIIHFWSLIFLYMWAGPHHLLYQALPNWAQALGTTFSIMLIAPSWGGMINGLLTLRGAWDRVRDSAALKFMVVAITAYGMSTFEGPMMSLKSVNQITHFTDWTIAHVHIAGMGWNGGLVFGMLYWLVPKLFKSKLFSEKLANTHFWLATLAILIYAIPLYWAAVTQWLMWRNYTEEGFLQYPNFLETVTQLIPMYMARIVAGIMFLVGFLIMVYNLAKTMAAGNFVDNEAAEAPALAPAGSRNPVKESVHRWMERKGVRFSIWVFIALAIGGAVEIIPMVFIKSNVPTIDAVKPYTPLELEGRDLYVKEGCYACHSQIVRPFRWETDRYGEYSKIGEFVYDYPFQWGSKRTGPDLARAGVVGGPMYKTAAWHYNHFMDPQKMNEQSIMPNYAWLAVKNTDLSQTPKKIRAMQTLGVPYEEGYDEKAVDDYLAQAEEIVADLKASGIETDAKKQIVAMIAYMHKLGRDISEQPDSTAIDTTSAADNTELKEVTLLESEEDLAAAEKIFQTTCVACHGADGKGMATFPSLVDDEWINGNSPAEVYHSISEGNVAKGMVPYKTQYSEKQITQLTSYVLTTLQNK
;
A
#
# COMPACT_ATOMS: atom_id res chain seq x y z
N MET A 1 -9.76 0.21 51.03
CA MET A 1 -8.78 0.91 50.18
C MET A 1 -9.11 2.38 50.23
N GLU A 2 -8.15 3.24 50.56
CA GLU A 2 -8.35 4.69 50.63
C GLU A 2 -8.78 5.25 49.25
N ASN A 3 -9.78 6.13 49.25
CA ASN A 3 -10.29 6.76 48.03
C ASN A 3 -9.38 7.95 47.68
N GLN A 4 -8.76 7.91 46.50
CA GLN A 4 -7.83 8.94 46.05
C GLN A 4 -8.54 9.93 45.13
N LYS A 5 -8.35 11.23 45.38
CA LYS A 5 -8.85 12.33 44.54
C LYS A 5 -7.81 12.76 43.51
N PHE A 6 -8.25 13.08 42.30
CA PHE A 6 -7.40 13.55 41.20
C PHE A 6 -8.26 14.32 40.17
N ASN A 7 -7.62 14.94 39.17
CA ASN A 7 -8.33 15.70 38.13
C ASN A 7 -7.97 15.19 36.73
N TYR A 8 -8.95 14.98 35.86
CA TYR A 8 -8.74 14.73 34.44
C TYR A 8 -8.36 16.00 33.69
N ASP A 9 -7.40 15.90 32.77
CA ASP A 9 -7.03 16.98 31.85
C ASP A 9 -7.97 16.96 30.63
N ASN A 10 -8.92 17.89 30.60
CA ASN A 10 -9.77 18.09 29.44
C ASN A 10 -9.17 19.13 28.46
N LYS A 11 -8.23 19.96 28.91
CA LYS A 11 -7.65 21.03 28.09
C LYS A 11 -6.91 20.46 26.88
N ILE A 12 -6.09 19.43 27.08
CA ILE A 12 -5.39 18.78 25.97
C ILE A 12 -6.38 18.14 24.98
N VAL A 13 -7.46 17.54 25.48
CA VAL A 13 -8.51 16.93 24.65
C VAL A 13 -9.15 18.00 23.77
N LYS A 14 -9.50 19.16 24.35
CA LYS A 14 -10.07 20.29 23.59
C LYS A 14 -9.13 20.77 22.49
N LEU A 15 -7.83 20.88 22.75
CA LEU A 15 -6.85 21.29 21.74
C LEU A 15 -6.82 20.33 20.55
N PHE A 16 -6.75 19.02 20.80
CA PHE A 16 -6.80 18.02 19.74
C PHE A 16 -8.15 18.01 19.00
N ILE A 17 -9.28 18.20 19.68
CA ILE A 17 -10.60 18.35 19.01
C ILE A 17 -10.58 19.54 18.04
N LEU A 18 -10.07 20.70 18.47
CA LEU A 18 -10.01 21.87 17.59
C LEU A 18 -9.10 21.63 16.39
N ALA A 19 -7.95 21.00 16.61
CA ALA A 19 -7.04 20.61 15.53
C ALA A 19 -7.69 19.60 14.56
N THR A 20 -8.43 18.60 15.06
CA THR A 20 -9.23 17.67 14.23
C THR A 20 -10.21 18.43 13.34
N LEU A 21 -10.94 19.42 13.87
CA LEU A 21 -11.90 20.18 13.07
C LEU A 21 -11.22 21.01 11.98
N VAL A 22 -10.10 21.68 12.30
CA VAL A 22 -9.35 22.50 11.34
C VAL A 22 -8.74 21.63 10.24
N TRP A 23 -7.97 20.61 10.62
CA TRP A 23 -7.28 19.76 9.66
C TRP A 23 -8.22 18.87 8.86
N GLY A 24 -9.41 18.52 9.41
CA GLY A 24 -10.46 17.85 8.64
C GLY A 24 -10.98 18.70 7.49
N VAL A 25 -11.25 19.99 7.72
CA VAL A 25 -11.64 20.90 6.64
C VAL A 25 -10.52 21.05 5.61
N VAL A 26 -9.27 21.25 6.06
CA VAL A 26 -8.11 21.37 5.16
C VAL A 26 -7.93 20.12 4.32
N GLY A 27 -7.90 18.93 4.94
CA GLY A 27 -7.70 17.68 4.22
C GLY A 27 -8.78 17.38 3.18
N VAL A 28 -10.05 17.71 3.48
CA VAL A 28 -11.16 17.56 2.52
C VAL A 28 -11.03 18.57 1.37
N LEU A 29 -10.65 19.83 1.65
CA LEU A 29 -10.41 20.84 0.61
C LEU A 29 -9.28 20.43 -0.35
N VAL A 30 -8.15 19.95 0.18
CA VAL A 30 -7.04 19.45 -0.63
C VAL A 30 -7.47 18.22 -1.45
N GLY A 31 -8.30 17.35 -0.88
CA GLY A 31 -8.88 16.20 -1.60
C GLY A 31 -9.80 16.63 -2.76
N ILE A 32 -10.62 17.66 -2.56
CA ILE A 32 -11.46 18.24 -3.62
C ILE A 32 -10.58 18.88 -4.70
N LEU A 33 -9.50 19.59 -4.33
CA LEU A 33 -8.55 20.14 -5.29
C LEU A 33 -7.94 19.03 -6.15
N ALA A 34 -7.40 17.97 -5.54
CA ALA A 34 -6.84 16.83 -6.24
C ALA A 34 -7.88 16.14 -7.16
N ALA A 35 -9.11 15.96 -6.67
CA ALA A 35 -10.19 15.38 -7.45
C ALA A 35 -10.57 16.25 -8.66
N THR A 36 -10.52 17.58 -8.50
CA THR A 36 -10.81 18.57 -9.54
C THR A 36 -9.71 18.61 -10.59
N GLN A 37 -8.43 18.53 -10.18
CA GLN A 37 -7.28 18.46 -11.10
C GLN A 37 -7.37 17.29 -12.08
N LEU A 38 -7.91 16.15 -11.64
CA LEU A 38 -8.09 14.96 -12.47
C LEU A 38 -9.21 15.10 -13.53
N ALA A 39 -10.23 15.91 -13.25
CA ALA A 39 -11.30 16.17 -14.21
C ALA A 39 -11.02 17.42 -15.08
N PHE A 40 -10.33 18.40 -14.51
CA PHE A 40 -10.08 19.72 -15.07
C PHE A 40 -8.62 20.14 -14.79
N PRO A 41 -7.69 19.84 -15.71
CA PRO A 41 -6.25 20.05 -15.50
C PRO A 41 -5.86 21.51 -15.23
N VAL A 42 -6.69 22.48 -15.62
CA VAL A 42 -6.51 23.91 -15.34
C VAL A 42 -6.33 24.22 -13.83
N PHE A 43 -6.88 23.38 -12.95
CA PHE A 43 -6.72 23.54 -11.49
C PHE A 43 -5.36 23.08 -10.95
N ASN A 44 -4.40 22.71 -11.82
CA ASN A 44 -2.99 22.63 -11.46
C ASN A 44 -2.32 24.03 -11.48
N PHE A 45 -3.00 25.05 -12.00
CA PHE A 45 -2.61 26.47 -12.02
C PHE A 45 -1.29 26.81 -12.73
N GLY A 46 -0.66 25.84 -13.41
CA GLY A 46 0.64 26.05 -14.08
C GLY A 46 1.79 26.34 -13.11
N LEU A 47 1.66 25.96 -11.84
CA LEU A 47 2.68 26.16 -10.81
C LEU A 47 3.21 24.80 -10.35
N GLU A 48 4.52 24.73 -10.13
CA GLU A 48 5.18 23.49 -9.65
C GLU A 48 4.59 22.99 -8.33
N TYR A 49 4.20 23.92 -7.45
CA TYR A 49 3.75 23.61 -6.09
C TYR A 49 2.35 23.00 -6.05
N THR A 50 1.53 23.25 -7.07
CA THR A 50 0.11 22.87 -7.08
C THR A 50 -0.20 21.74 -8.04
N THR A 51 0.80 21.07 -8.60
CA THR A 51 0.57 19.89 -9.44
C THR A 51 -0.09 18.77 -8.66
N PHE A 52 -0.91 17.96 -9.33
CA PHE A 52 -1.53 16.78 -8.74
C PHE A 52 -0.51 15.86 -8.07
N GLY A 53 0.68 15.69 -8.68
CA GLY A 53 1.77 14.87 -8.13
C GLY A 53 2.20 15.30 -6.72
N ARG A 54 2.22 16.60 -6.42
CA ARG A 54 2.56 17.15 -5.09
C ARG A 54 1.36 17.31 -4.17
N VAL A 55 0.18 17.60 -4.73
CA VAL A 55 -1.07 17.79 -3.97
C VAL A 55 -1.63 16.46 -3.46
N ARG A 56 -1.47 15.34 -4.19
CA ARG A 56 -1.94 14.01 -3.76
C ARG A 56 -1.33 13.57 -2.42
N PRO A 57 0.01 13.51 -2.24
CA PRO A 57 0.59 13.11 -0.96
C PRO A 57 0.25 14.10 0.16
N LEU A 58 0.07 15.39 -0.15
CA LEU A 58 -0.45 16.35 0.83
C LEU A 58 -1.85 15.99 1.31
N HIS A 59 -2.78 15.65 0.40
CA HIS A 59 -4.12 15.21 0.78
C HIS A 59 -4.06 13.97 1.69
N THR A 60 -3.27 12.97 1.30
CA THR A 60 -3.05 11.74 2.08
C THR A 60 -2.61 12.07 3.50
N ASN A 61 -1.55 12.88 3.64
CA ASN A 61 -0.98 13.26 4.94
C ASN A 61 -1.96 14.12 5.77
N ALA A 62 -2.67 15.06 5.14
CA ALA A 62 -3.63 15.93 5.81
C ALA A 62 -4.85 15.16 6.32
N ILE A 63 -5.36 14.16 5.58
CA ILE A 63 -6.50 13.36 6.05
C ILE A 63 -6.07 12.32 7.09
N ILE A 64 -4.97 11.61 6.87
CA ILE A 64 -4.56 10.51 7.75
C ILE A 64 -3.87 11.05 9.00
N PHE A 65 -2.75 11.76 8.86
CA PHE A 65 -1.95 12.14 10.02
C PHE A 65 -2.47 13.43 10.68
N ALA A 66 -3.05 14.37 9.92
CA ALA A 66 -3.60 15.59 10.52
C ALA A 66 -5.02 15.40 11.03
N PHE A 67 -6.02 15.12 10.19
CA PHE A 67 -7.41 14.96 10.63
C PHE A 67 -7.58 13.74 11.54
N VAL A 68 -7.27 12.55 11.03
CA VAL A 68 -7.45 11.30 11.77
C VAL A 68 -6.48 11.20 12.96
N GLY A 69 -5.20 11.56 12.78
CA GLY A 69 -4.22 11.55 13.87
C GLY A 69 -4.61 12.43 15.06
N ASN A 70 -5.04 13.68 14.81
CA ASN A 70 -5.55 14.53 15.90
C ASN A 70 -6.81 13.93 16.57
N ALA A 71 -7.68 13.26 15.79
CA ALA A 71 -8.87 12.63 16.34
C ALA A 71 -8.54 11.42 17.24
N ILE A 72 -7.53 10.64 16.88
CA ILE A 72 -6.98 9.55 17.70
C ILE A 72 -6.48 10.14 19.02
N PHE A 73 -5.64 11.17 18.99
CA PHE A 73 -5.12 11.79 20.21
C PHE A 73 -6.24 12.35 21.09
N ALA A 74 -7.21 13.10 20.53
CA ALA A 74 -8.37 13.58 21.29
C ALA A 74 -9.10 12.43 21.98
N GLY A 75 -9.37 11.36 21.21
CA GLY A 75 -10.11 10.20 21.67
C GLY A 75 -9.38 9.40 22.75
N VAL A 76 -8.07 9.19 22.59
CA VAL A 76 -7.19 8.48 23.52
C VAL A 76 -7.00 9.28 24.81
N TYR A 77 -6.61 10.56 24.72
CA TYR A 77 -6.39 11.41 25.90
C TYR A 77 -7.66 11.54 26.77
N TYR A 78 -8.85 11.55 26.17
CA TYR A 78 -10.09 11.54 26.93
C TYR A 78 -10.42 10.17 27.54
N SER A 79 -10.40 9.12 26.72
CA SER A 79 -10.88 7.79 27.12
C SER A 79 -9.94 7.10 28.12
N MET A 80 -8.62 7.23 27.92
CA MET A 80 -7.61 6.59 28.78
C MET A 80 -7.72 7.04 30.24
N GLN A 81 -7.85 8.35 30.46
CA GLN A 81 -7.94 8.89 31.81
C GLN A 81 -9.13 8.28 32.58
N LYS A 82 -10.27 8.17 31.90
CA LYS A 82 -11.51 7.62 32.47
C LYS A 82 -11.45 6.10 32.64
N LEU A 83 -10.85 5.38 31.70
CA LEU A 83 -10.67 3.93 31.77
C LEU A 83 -9.69 3.50 32.87
N LEU A 84 -8.60 4.26 33.04
CA LEU A 84 -7.55 3.99 34.03
C LEU A 84 -7.81 4.63 35.38
N LYS A 85 -8.83 5.48 35.48
CA LYS A 85 -9.17 6.28 36.67
C LYS A 85 -7.96 7.06 37.19
N THR A 86 -7.30 7.77 36.29
CA THR A 86 -6.18 8.63 36.61
C THR A 86 -6.03 9.75 35.58
N ARG A 87 -5.41 10.86 35.96
CA ARG A 87 -4.91 11.84 35.00
C ARG A 87 -3.83 11.18 34.13
N MET A 88 -3.63 11.71 32.93
CA MET A 88 -2.42 11.42 32.15
C MET A 88 -1.17 11.63 32.99
N PHE A 89 -0.13 10.83 32.73
CA PHE A 89 1.09 10.81 33.53
C PHE A 89 1.84 12.14 33.55
N SER A 90 1.89 12.85 32.41
CA SER A 90 2.53 14.17 32.33
C SER A 90 1.81 15.11 31.38
N ASP A 91 1.34 16.23 31.91
CA ASP A 91 0.75 17.33 31.13
C ASP A 91 1.79 17.98 30.19
N THR A 92 3.06 17.98 30.59
CA THR A 92 4.16 18.48 29.74
C THR A 92 4.33 17.59 28.51
N LEU A 93 4.35 16.27 28.69
CA LEU A 93 4.42 15.34 27.55
C LEU A 93 3.17 15.44 26.66
N SER A 94 1.99 15.65 27.27
CA SER A 94 0.76 15.93 26.52
C SER A 94 0.90 17.17 25.62
N LYS A 95 1.47 18.27 26.13
CA LYS A 95 1.69 19.51 25.36
C LYS A 95 2.77 19.35 24.29
N ILE A 96 3.87 18.66 24.60
CA ILE A 96 4.94 18.37 23.63
C ILE A 96 4.37 17.53 22.49
N ASN A 97 3.55 16.51 22.79
CA ASN A 97 2.85 15.74 21.77
C ASN A 97 2.01 16.66 20.88
N PHE A 98 1.11 17.47 21.46
CA PHE A 98 0.25 18.36 20.68
C PHE A 98 1.02 19.29 19.75
N TRP A 99 1.95 20.09 20.29
CA TRP A 99 2.67 21.08 19.49
C TRP A 99 3.67 20.44 18.52
N GLY A 100 4.32 19.35 18.92
CA GLY A 100 5.19 18.58 18.04
C GLY A 100 4.41 17.98 16.87
N TRP A 101 3.22 17.44 17.11
CA TRP A 101 2.36 16.92 16.05
C TRP A 101 1.86 18.02 15.10
N GLN A 102 1.48 19.19 15.62
CA GLN A 102 1.12 20.32 14.74
C GLN A 102 2.30 20.82 13.92
N LEU A 103 3.51 20.84 14.49
CA LEU A 103 4.72 21.20 13.75
C LEU A 103 4.97 20.20 12.60
N ILE A 104 4.87 18.90 12.85
CA ILE A 104 5.01 17.85 11.82
C ILE A 104 4.01 18.09 10.68
N ILE A 105 2.74 18.36 10.99
CA ILE A 105 1.70 18.59 9.98
C ILE A 105 2.02 19.82 9.12
N VAL A 106 2.46 20.92 9.74
CA VAL A 106 2.83 22.13 9.00
C VAL A 106 4.07 21.89 8.14
N LEU A 107 5.07 21.19 8.67
CA LEU A 107 6.26 20.81 7.90
C LEU A 107 5.88 19.94 6.70
N ALA A 108 5.04 18.92 6.90
CA ALA A 108 4.54 18.07 5.82
C ALA A 108 3.84 18.89 4.72
N ALA A 109 3.00 19.86 5.10
CA ALA A 109 2.34 20.73 4.14
C ALA A 109 3.33 21.56 3.31
N VAL A 110 4.36 22.11 3.94
CA VAL A 110 5.38 22.91 3.26
C VAL A 110 6.27 22.03 2.38
N THR A 111 6.82 20.94 2.93
CA THR A 111 7.83 20.14 2.24
C THR A 111 7.26 19.37 1.05
N LEU A 112 6.05 18.81 1.17
CA LEU A 112 5.42 18.07 0.07
C LEU A 112 5.08 18.99 -1.11
N LEU A 113 4.58 20.21 -0.85
CA LEU A 113 4.33 21.19 -1.93
C LEU A 113 5.64 21.67 -2.59
N LEU A 114 6.74 21.74 -1.83
CA LEU A 114 8.07 22.03 -2.38
C LEU A 114 8.70 20.86 -3.16
N GLY A 115 8.06 19.68 -3.16
CA GLY A 115 8.51 18.48 -3.86
C GLY A 115 9.55 17.65 -3.07
N PHE A 116 9.72 17.91 -1.78
CA PHE A 116 10.57 17.08 -0.93
C PHE A 116 9.79 15.84 -0.52
N THR A 117 10.10 14.72 -1.17
CA THR A 117 9.45 13.45 -0.90
C THR A 117 10.35 12.25 -1.15
N THR A 118 10.16 11.22 -0.34
CA THR A 118 10.74 9.89 -0.54
C THR A 118 9.97 9.05 -1.56
N SER A 119 8.85 9.53 -2.11
CA SER A 119 7.88 8.79 -2.96
C SER A 119 7.17 7.58 -2.35
N LYS A 120 7.53 7.17 -1.13
CA LYS A 120 6.92 6.05 -0.42
C LYS A 120 5.54 6.43 0.10
N GLU A 121 4.48 5.77 -0.37
CA GLU A 121 3.10 6.09 0.04
C GLU A 121 2.91 6.01 1.56
N TYR A 122 2.26 7.00 2.15
CA TYR A 122 2.08 7.18 3.61
C TYR A 122 3.38 7.42 4.41
N ALA A 123 4.55 7.39 3.78
CA ALA A 123 5.86 7.68 4.37
C ALA A 123 6.62 8.70 3.52
N GLU A 124 5.89 9.68 2.94
CA GLU A 124 6.43 10.56 1.91
C GLU A 124 7.43 11.60 2.43
N LEU A 125 7.52 11.79 3.74
CA LEU A 125 8.29 12.86 4.36
C LEU A 125 9.77 12.50 4.47
N GLU A 126 10.64 13.49 4.32
CA GLU A 126 12.09 13.30 4.38
C GLU A 126 12.62 13.12 5.82
N TRP A 127 13.82 12.54 5.92
CA TRP A 127 14.43 12.04 7.16
C TRP A 127 14.39 12.96 8.40
N PRO A 128 14.51 14.31 8.32
CA PRO A 128 14.44 15.12 9.54
C PRO A 128 13.04 15.08 10.17
N ILE A 129 12.00 14.99 9.32
CA ILE A 129 10.62 14.90 9.77
C ILE A 129 10.33 13.50 10.29
N ASP A 130 10.91 12.46 9.71
CA ASP A 130 10.79 11.08 10.21
C ASP A 130 11.41 10.91 11.60
N ILE A 131 12.55 11.55 11.86
CA ILE A 131 13.13 11.61 13.22
C ILE A 131 12.19 12.37 14.17
N LEU A 132 11.65 13.51 13.73
CA LEU A 132 10.72 14.29 14.55
C LEU A 132 9.45 13.50 14.87
N ILE A 133 8.87 12.79 13.90
CA ILE A 133 7.75 11.87 14.09
C ILE A 133 8.10 10.83 15.14
N THR A 134 9.27 10.18 15.02
CA THR A 134 9.73 9.17 15.98
C THR A 134 9.78 9.73 17.40
N ILE A 135 10.38 10.92 17.59
CA ILE A 135 10.47 11.58 18.89
C ILE A 135 9.08 11.88 19.47
N ILE A 136 8.20 12.49 18.68
CA ILE A 136 6.86 12.87 19.14
C ILE A 136 5.98 11.64 19.42
N TRP A 137 6.12 10.58 18.62
CA TRP A 137 5.43 9.31 18.84
C TRP A 137 5.88 8.62 20.11
N VAL A 138 7.19 8.66 20.42
CA VAL A 138 7.74 8.17 21.70
C VAL A 138 7.23 9.00 22.88
N VAL A 139 7.14 10.33 22.76
CA VAL A 139 6.56 11.21 23.79
C VAL A 139 5.11 10.81 24.08
N PHE A 140 4.31 10.58 23.04
CA PHE A 140 2.94 10.09 23.18
C PHE A 140 2.88 8.72 23.88
N GLY A 141 3.66 7.76 23.39
CA GLY A 141 3.70 6.39 23.92
C GLY A 141 4.17 6.32 25.36
N TRP A 142 5.20 7.08 25.73
CA TRP A 142 5.70 7.14 27.10
C TRP A 142 4.66 7.72 28.06
N ASN A 143 3.95 8.77 27.65
CA ASN A 143 2.86 9.33 28.45
C ASN A 143 1.71 8.31 28.62
N MET A 144 1.37 7.56 27.57
CA MET A 144 0.41 6.46 27.65
C MET A 144 0.86 5.35 28.62
N ILE A 145 2.08 4.84 28.48
CA ILE A 145 2.63 3.76 29.34
C ILE A 145 2.72 4.24 30.79
N GLY A 146 3.23 5.44 31.04
CA GLY A 146 3.27 6.04 32.38
C GLY A 146 1.88 6.11 33.02
N THR A 147 0.86 6.48 32.23
CA THR A 147 -0.54 6.56 32.70
C THR A 147 -1.08 5.19 33.10
N ILE A 148 -0.71 4.15 32.36
CA ILE A 148 -1.07 2.76 32.66
C ILE A 148 -0.37 2.25 33.93
N ILE A 149 0.86 2.71 34.21
CA ILE A 149 1.61 2.35 35.41
C ILE A 149 0.95 2.93 36.67
N VAL A 150 0.56 4.20 36.64
CA VAL A 150 -0.02 4.93 37.81
C VAL A 150 -1.54 4.78 37.95
N ARG A 151 -2.15 3.85 37.21
CA ARG A 151 -3.61 3.66 37.16
C ARG A 151 -4.20 3.19 38.50
N ARG A 152 -5.52 3.38 38.63
CA ARG A 152 -6.31 2.94 39.80
C ARG A 152 -7.21 1.73 39.54
N VAL A 153 -7.07 1.09 38.39
CA VAL A 153 -7.84 -0.11 38.01
C VAL A 153 -6.93 -1.32 37.86
N ARG A 154 -7.38 -2.50 38.31
CA ARG A 154 -6.55 -3.72 38.23
C ARG A 154 -6.42 -4.21 36.79
N HIS A 155 -7.55 -4.34 36.10
CA HIS A 155 -7.64 -4.79 34.71
C HIS A 155 -7.63 -3.61 33.76
N ILE A 156 -6.87 -3.74 32.68
CA ILE A 156 -6.82 -2.77 31.60
C ILE A 156 -7.92 -3.11 30.62
N TYR A 157 -8.78 -2.14 30.30
CA TYR A 157 -9.91 -2.31 29.39
C TYR A 157 -9.45 -2.53 27.93
N ALA A 158 -10.24 -3.26 27.14
CA ALA A 158 -9.88 -3.66 25.77
C ALA A 158 -9.49 -2.50 24.85
N ALA A 159 -10.12 -1.32 25.02
CA ALA A 159 -9.73 -0.12 24.27
C ALA A 159 -8.24 0.24 24.40
N ILE A 160 -7.65 0.02 25.58
CA ILE A 160 -6.24 0.34 25.83
C ILE A 160 -5.32 -0.72 25.21
N TRP A 161 -5.78 -1.97 25.05
CA TRP A 161 -5.00 -2.97 24.32
C TRP A 161 -4.79 -2.51 22.88
N TRP A 162 -5.84 -2.00 22.26
CA TRP A 162 -5.80 -1.42 20.93
C TRP A 162 -4.87 -0.20 20.85
N TYR A 163 -4.95 0.74 21.80
CA TYR A 163 -4.05 1.89 21.83
C TYR A 163 -2.57 1.50 22.00
N LEU A 164 -2.29 0.47 22.82
CA LEU A 164 -0.94 -0.08 22.96
C LEU A 164 -0.46 -0.72 21.66
N ALA A 165 -1.31 -1.50 20.99
CA ALA A 165 -0.99 -2.09 19.69
C ALA A 165 -0.73 -1.01 18.63
N THR A 166 -1.52 0.07 18.59
CA THR A 166 -1.28 1.24 17.74
C THR A 166 0.10 1.83 17.97
N PHE A 167 0.45 2.13 19.22
CA PHE A 167 1.75 2.73 19.53
C PHE A 167 2.92 1.83 19.12
N LEU A 168 2.88 0.56 19.54
CA LEU A 168 3.98 -0.38 19.29
C LEU A 168 4.09 -0.74 17.80
N GLY A 169 2.96 -0.96 17.14
CA GLY A 169 2.90 -1.27 15.71
C GLY A 169 3.47 -0.13 14.89
N ILE A 170 2.94 1.09 15.03
CA ILE A 170 3.41 2.26 14.27
C ILE A 170 4.87 2.59 14.57
N ALA A 171 5.33 2.47 15.83
CA ALA A 171 6.73 2.71 16.15
C ALA A 171 7.66 1.74 15.40
N MET A 172 7.32 0.46 15.35
CA MET A 172 8.10 -0.56 14.62
C MET A 172 8.05 -0.32 13.10
N LEU A 173 6.85 -0.06 12.57
CA LEU A 173 6.62 0.17 11.14
C LEU A 173 7.40 1.39 10.64
N HIS A 174 7.25 2.53 11.33
CA HIS A 174 7.90 3.79 10.99
C HIS A 174 9.43 3.64 10.99
N VAL A 175 10.00 3.09 12.06
CA VAL A 175 11.46 2.95 12.16
C VAL A 175 12.01 2.06 11.06
N VAL A 176 11.37 0.92 10.76
CA VAL A 176 11.87 -0.02 9.73
C VAL A 176 11.76 0.55 8.32
N ASN A 177 10.63 1.17 7.95
CA ASN A 177 10.44 1.69 6.59
C ASN A 177 11.23 2.98 6.31
N SER A 178 11.42 3.81 7.33
CA SER A 178 12.16 5.08 7.27
C SER A 178 13.67 4.92 7.51
N PHE A 179 14.22 3.71 7.41
CA PHE A 179 15.67 3.56 7.31
C PHE A 179 16.12 4.06 5.94
N GLU A 180 16.88 5.16 5.94
CA GLU A 180 17.33 5.83 4.74
C GLU A 180 18.69 6.51 4.99
N LEU A 181 19.46 6.68 3.91
CA LEU A 181 20.77 7.33 3.90
C LEU A 181 20.60 8.80 3.53
N PRO A 182 20.80 9.75 4.46
CA PRO A 182 20.69 11.18 4.16
C PRO A 182 21.85 11.68 3.30
N ILE A 183 21.55 12.45 2.25
CA ILE A 183 22.57 13.15 1.44
C ILE A 183 22.54 14.67 1.64
N SER A 184 21.38 15.21 2.02
CA SER A 184 21.16 16.62 2.33
C SER A 184 20.01 16.76 3.34
N LEU A 185 19.69 17.98 3.77
CA LEU A 185 18.60 18.20 4.73
C LEU A 185 17.23 17.70 4.22
N PHE A 186 16.97 17.77 2.91
CA PHE A 186 15.68 17.38 2.33
C PHE A 186 15.84 16.38 1.18
N LYS A 187 16.84 15.49 1.30
CA LYS A 187 17.03 14.38 0.38
C LYS A 187 17.73 13.22 1.07
N SER A 188 17.14 12.05 0.93
CA SER A 188 17.66 10.75 1.33
C SER A 188 17.47 9.70 0.21
N TYR A 189 18.05 8.53 0.41
CA TYR A 189 17.75 7.32 -0.34
C TYR A 189 17.38 6.19 0.62
N SER A 190 16.34 5.42 0.30
CA SER A 190 15.98 4.20 1.07
C SER A 190 17.20 3.29 1.21
N ILE A 191 17.30 2.54 2.32
CA ILE A 191 18.34 1.49 2.41
C ILE A 191 17.99 0.25 1.59
N TYR A 192 16.73 0.11 1.19
CA TYR A 192 16.23 -1.02 0.40
C TYR A 192 16.07 -0.59 -1.07
N ALA A 193 16.16 -1.55 -1.99
CA ALA A 193 15.92 -1.33 -3.42
C ALA A 193 14.85 -2.25 -4.00
N GLY A 194 14.25 -1.82 -5.11
CA GLY A 194 13.40 -2.64 -5.97
C GLY A 194 12.36 -3.45 -5.19
N ALA A 195 12.34 -4.77 -5.41
CA ALA A 195 11.38 -5.65 -4.75
C ALA A 195 11.50 -5.71 -3.22
N GLN A 196 12.71 -5.56 -2.67
CA GLN A 196 12.88 -5.54 -1.22
C GLN A 196 12.23 -4.30 -0.62
N ASP A 197 12.47 -3.16 -1.27
CA ASP A 197 11.87 -1.89 -0.87
C ASP A 197 10.35 -1.90 -1.04
N ALA A 198 9.84 -2.52 -2.11
CA ALA A 198 8.41 -2.68 -2.33
C ALA A 198 7.74 -3.53 -1.24
N VAL A 199 8.38 -4.63 -0.80
CA VAL A 199 7.87 -5.46 0.30
C VAL A 199 7.88 -4.68 1.60
N VAL A 200 8.99 -4.01 1.96
CA VAL A 200 9.07 -3.21 3.19
C VAL A 200 8.04 -2.07 3.15
N GLN A 201 7.88 -1.42 2.00
CA GLN A 201 6.93 -0.34 1.82
C GLN A 201 5.49 -0.81 1.95
N TRP A 202 5.09 -1.96 1.40
CA TRP A 202 3.70 -2.42 1.53
C TRP A 202 3.42 -3.18 2.80
N TRP A 203 4.43 -3.79 3.41
CA TRP A 203 4.39 -4.16 4.82
C TRP A 203 4.09 -2.92 5.67
N TYR A 204 4.79 -1.81 5.44
CA TYR A 204 4.52 -0.53 6.10
C TYR A 204 3.13 0.02 5.78
N GLY A 205 2.82 0.25 4.50
CA GLY A 205 1.62 0.96 4.05
C GLY A 205 0.34 0.23 4.43
N HIS A 206 0.30 -1.10 4.25
CA HIS A 206 -0.83 -1.91 4.68
C HIS A 206 -1.01 -1.84 6.20
N ASN A 207 0.08 -1.99 6.95
CA ASN A 207 0.06 -1.95 8.40
C ASN A 207 -0.08 -0.53 8.97
N ALA A 208 0.19 0.53 8.21
CA ALA A 208 -0.13 1.90 8.59
C ALA A 208 -1.65 2.06 8.61
N VAL A 209 -2.37 1.57 7.60
CA VAL A 209 -3.85 1.50 7.63
C VAL A 209 -4.31 0.63 8.81
N ALA A 210 -3.68 -0.51 9.05
CA ALA A 210 -4.00 -1.37 10.20
C ALA A 210 -3.86 -0.66 11.54
N PHE A 211 -2.67 -0.15 11.83
CA PHE A 211 -2.28 0.29 13.15
C PHE A 211 -2.57 1.77 13.39
N PHE A 212 -2.85 2.55 12.35
CA PHE A 212 -3.26 3.94 12.46
C PHE A 212 -4.75 4.15 12.16
N LEU A 213 -5.34 3.45 11.19
CA LEU A 213 -6.75 3.65 10.79
C LEU A 213 -7.71 2.58 11.34
N THR A 214 -7.24 1.39 11.67
CA THR A 214 -8.10 0.31 12.22
C THR A 214 -7.96 0.18 13.73
N THR A 215 -6.78 -0.16 14.24
CA THR A 215 -6.60 -0.48 15.67
C THR A 215 -6.99 0.65 16.63
N PRO A 216 -6.58 1.93 16.47
CA PRO A 216 -6.98 2.94 17.44
C PRO A 216 -8.48 3.22 17.32
N PHE A 217 -9.06 3.13 16.13
CA PHE A 217 -10.50 3.28 15.92
C PHE A 217 -11.31 2.13 16.53
N LEU A 218 -10.80 0.89 16.52
CA LEU A 218 -11.37 -0.18 17.32
C LEU A 218 -11.31 0.20 18.80
N GLY A 219 -10.19 0.73 19.30
CA GLY A 219 -10.08 1.23 20.66
C GLY A 219 -11.09 2.35 20.99
N LEU A 220 -11.26 3.31 20.09
CA LEU A 220 -12.25 4.38 20.19
C LEU A 220 -13.67 3.79 20.20
N MET A 221 -14.00 2.88 19.28
CA MET A 221 -15.28 2.18 19.24
C MET A 221 -15.56 1.47 20.56
N TYR A 222 -14.58 0.74 21.11
CA TYR A 222 -14.69 0.04 22.39
C TYR A 222 -15.01 0.97 23.56
N TYR A 223 -14.66 2.25 23.49
CA TYR A 223 -15.01 3.22 24.51
C TYR A 223 -16.30 4.00 24.19
N TYR A 224 -16.34 4.67 23.04
CA TYR A 224 -17.36 5.66 22.71
C TYR A 224 -18.70 5.01 22.34
N LEU A 225 -18.72 3.89 21.63
CA LEU A 225 -19.96 3.20 21.26
C LEU A 225 -20.75 2.72 22.48
N PRO A 226 -20.21 1.90 23.41
CA PRO A 226 -20.97 1.45 24.58
C PRO A 226 -21.37 2.61 25.49
N LYS A 227 -20.55 3.67 25.54
CA LYS A 227 -20.86 4.88 26.33
C LYS A 227 -21.96 5.73 25.71
N ALA A 228 -22.02 5.85 24.39
CA ALA A 228 -23.10 6.52 23.67
C ALA A 228 -24.39 5.70 23.72
N ALA A 229 -24.29 4.38 23.54
CA ALA A 229 -25.43 3.46 23.59
C ALA A 229 -25.94 3.23 25.01
N ASN A 230 -25.12 3.51 26.04
CA ASN A 230 -25.33 3.12 27.43
C ASN A 230 -25.67 1.62 27.55
N ARG A 231 -24.79 0.80 26.96
CA ARG A 231 -24.85 -0.67 26.95
C ARG A 231 -23.47 -1.25 27.28
N PRO A 232 -23.40 -2.40 27.96
CA PRO A 232 -22.14 -3.11 28.11
C PRO A 232 -21.67 -3.65 26.76
N ILE A 233 -20.35 -3.77 26.59
CA ILE A 233 -19.78 -4.42 25.41
C ILE A 233 -20.30 -5.86 25.30
N TYR A 234 -20.59 -6.30 24.07
CA TYR A 234 -21.23 -7.59 23.82
C TYR A 234 -20.44 -8.80 24.33
N SER A 235 -19.19 -8.98 23.89
CA SER A 235 -18.41 -10.18 24.23
C SER A 235 -16.94 -9.90 24.54
N TYR A 236 -16.56 -10.11 25.80
CA TYR A 236 -15.17 -10.04 26.26
C TYR A 236 -14.29 -11.16 25.65
N LYS A 237 -14.83 -12.38 25.47
CA LYS A 237 -14.07 -13.47 24.83
C LYS A 237 -13.76 -13.13 23.37
N LEU A 238 -14.75 -12.58 22.66
CA LEU A 238 -14.54 -12.10 21.30
C LEU A 238 -13.50 -10.98 21.26
N SER A 239 -13.52 -10.06 22.24
CA SER A 239 -12.50 -9.01 22.41
C SER A 239 -11.09 -9.55 22.55
N ILE A 240 -10.88 -10.70 23.20
CA ILE A 240 -9.56 -11.34 23.27
C ILE A 240 -9.19 -11.95 21.92
N ILE A 241 -10.07 -12.80 21.37
CA ILE A 241 -9.77 -13.56 20.15
C ILE A 241 -9.43 -12.61 19.02
N HIS A 242 -10.33 -11.67 18.72
CA HIS A 242 -10.13 -10.78 17.59
C HIS A 242 -8.98 -9.79 17.81
N PHE A 243 -8.62 -9.45 19.06
CA PHE A 243 -7.46 -8.61 19.31
C PHE A 243 -6.17 -9.31 18.86
N TRP A 244 -5.90 -10.49 19.42
CA TRP A 244 -4.66 -11.20 19.15
C TRP A 244 -4.55 -11.70 17.71
N SER A 245 -5.63 -12.22 17.14
CA SER A 245 -5.60 -12.67 15.75
C SER A 245 -5.52 -11.50 14.77
N LEU A 246 -6.17 -10.35 15.03
CA LEU A 246 -6.05 -9.19 14.16
C LEU A 246 -4.61 -8.67 14.14
N ILE A 247 -4.04 -8.33 15.30
CA ILE A 247 -2.71 -7.72 15.34
C ILE A 247 -1.62 -8.63 14.78
N PHE A 248 -1.79 -9.95 14.91
CA PHE A 248 -0.82 -10.90 14.38
C PHE A 248 -0.98 -11.08 12.86
N LEU A 249 -2.20 -11.32 12.37
CA LEU A 249 -2.44 -11.64 10.96
C LEU A 249 -2.29 -10.41 10.05
N TYR A 250 -2.58 -9.20 10.54
CA TYR A 250 -2.44 -7.98 9.73
C TYR A 250 -0.99 -7.76 9.26
N MET A 251 -0.02 -8.17 10.07
CA MET A 251 1.42 -8.02 9.78
C MET A 251 1.89 -8.78 8.54
N TRP A 252 1.05 -9.61 7.94
CA TRP A 252 1.36 -10.50 6.80
C TRP A 252 0.69 -10.11 5.48
N ALA A 253 -0.21 -9.12 5.51
CA ALA A 253 -1.09 -8.81 4.39
C ALA A 253 -0.46 -7.79 3.41
N GLY A 254 0.75 -7.32 3.67
CA GLY A 254 1.51 -6.41 2.79
C GLY A 254 1.59 -6.87 1.32
N PRO A 255 1.90 -8.15 1.01
CA PRO A 255 2.11 -8.58 -0.37
C PRO A 255 0.86 -8.56 -1.24
N HIS A 256 -0.34 -8.36 -0.68
CA HIS A 256 -1.55 -8.23 -1.50
C HIS A 256 -1.57 -6.95 -2.37
N HIS A 257 -0.68 -5.99 -2.07
CA HIS A 257 -0.49 -4.80 -2.89
C HIS A 257 0.41 -5.06 -4.10
N LEU A 258 1.06 -6.23 -4.14
CA LEU A 258 2.13 -6.59 -5.07
C LEU A 258 1.76 -7.82 -5.93
N LEU A 259 0.47 -8.11 -6.05
CA LEU A 259 -0.02 -9.24 -6.85
C LEU A 259 0.15 -8.97 -8.34
N TYR A 260 0.59 -9.99 -9.07
CA TYR A 260 0.93 -9.90 -10.51
C TYR A 260 1.99 -8.83 -10.85
N GLN A 261 2.78 -8.42 -9.86
CA GLN A 261 3.99 -7.64 -10.08
C GLN A 261 5.21 -8.58 -10.06
N ALA A 262 6.40 -8.00 -10.05
CA ALA A 262 7.66 -8.76 -10.07
C ALA A 262 7.97 -9.52 -8.76
N LEU A 263 7.11 -9.43 -7.73
CA LEU A 263 7.33 -10.11 -6.46
C LEU A 263 7.27 -11.66 -6.60
N PRO A 264 8.08 -12.45 -5.87
CA PRO A 264 7.99 -13.90 -5.91
C PRO A 264 6.61 -14.46 -5.57
N ASN A 265 6.21 -15.55 -6.25
CA ASN A 265 4.89 -16.15 -6.10
C ASN A 265 4.57 -16.62 -4.67
N TRP A 266 5.56 -17.10 -3.92
CA TRP A 266 5.38 -17.53 -2.53
C TRP A 266 4.93 -16.36 -1.63
N ALA A 267 5.53 -15.18 -1.80
CA ALA A 267 5.21 -14.00 -1.02
C ALA A 267 3.81 -13.48 -1.35
N GLN A 268 3.45 -13.46 -2.64
CA GLN A 268 2.09 -13.15 -3.11
C GLN A 268 1.04 -14.12 -2.51
N ALA A 269 1.35 -15.41 -2.46
CA ALA A 269 0.47 -16.44 -1.90
C ALA A 269 0.24 -16.27 -0.39
N LEU A 270 1.30 -15.93 0.37
CA LEU A 270 1.19 -15.60 1.80
C LEU A 270 0.29 -14.39 2.01
N GLY A 271 0.54 -13.28 1.29
CA GLY A 271 -0.27 -12.07 1.39
C GLY A 271 -1.75 -12.32 1.10
N THR A 272 -2.04 -13.12 0.07
CA THR A 272 -3.42 -13.53 -0.26
C THR A 272 -4.05 -14.36 0.86
N THR A 273 -3.35 -15.38 1.35
CA THR A 273 -3.87 -16.31 2.36
C THR A 273 -4.19 -15.60 3.67
N PHE A 274 -3.24 -14.80 4.17
CA PHE A 274 -3.43 -14.08 5.42
C PHE A 274 -4.47 -12.97 5.31
N SER A 275 -4.62 -12.34 4.14
CA SER A 275 -5.70 -11.38 3.88
C SER A 275 -7.08 -12.02 3.97
N ILE A 276 -7.28 -13.24 3.43
CA ILE A 276 -8.55 -13.98 3.59
C ILE A 276 -8.79 -14.31 5.07
N MET A 277 -7.76 -14.81 5.77
CA MET A 277 -7.87 -15.12 7.19
C MET A 277 -8.23 -13.90 8.04
N LEU A 278 -7.87 -12.70 7.58
CA LEU A 278 -8.14 -11.43 8.25
C LEU A 278 -9.63 -11.05 8.31
N ILE A 279 -10.50 -11.67 7.51
CA ILE A 279 -11.96 -11.46 7.55
C ILE A 279 -12.49 -11.74 8.97
N ALA A 280 -12.17 -12.91 9.53
CA ALA A 280 -12.67 -13.37 10.81
C ALA A 280 -12.33 -12.44 12.00
N PRO A 281 -11.05 -12.06 12.24
CA PRO A 281 -10.72 -11.09 13.28
C PRO A 281 -11.30 -9.70 13.02
N SER A 282 -11.31 -9.25 11.76
CA SER A 282 -11.82 -7.92 11.44
C SER A 282 -13.31 -7.82 11.75
N TRP A 283 -14.11 -8.79 11.27
CA TRP A 283 -15.53 -8.88 11.58
C TRP A 283 -15.81 -9.16 13.05
N GLY A 284 -14.86 -9.76 13.79
CA GLY A 284 -14.91 -9.81 15.25
C GLY A 284 -15.09 -8.42 15.87
N GLY A 285 -14.44 -7.39 15.31
CA GLY A 285 -14.64 -5.98 15.71
C GLY A 285 -16.04 -5.47 15.36
N MET A 286 -16.49 -5.69 14.13
CA MET A 286 -17.82 -5.28 13.65
C MET A 286 -18.93 -5.89 14.49
N ILE A 287 -18.88 -7.21 14.68
CA ILE A 287 -19.86 -7.98 15.44
C ILE A 287 -19.90 -7.50 16.89
N ASN A 288 -18.74 -7.29 17.53
CA ASN A 288 -18.71 -6.80 18.91
C ASN A 288 -19.28 -5.39 19.03
N GLY A 289 -19.03 -4.52 18.04
CA GLY A 289 -19.63 -3.21 17.93
C GLY A 289 -21.16 -3.26 17.76
N LEU A 290 -21.65 -3.85 16.67
CA LEU A 290 -23.08 -3.86 16.35
C LEU A 290 -23.92 -4.62 17.37
N LEU A 291 -23.45 -5.76 17.89
CA LEU A 291 -24.19 -6.52 18.90
C LEU A 291 -24.20 -5.84 20.28
N THR A 292 -23.31 -4.87 20.54
CA THR A 292 -23.39 -4.01 21.74
C THR A 292 -24.65 -3.13 21.71
N LEU A 293 -25.20 -2.86 20.53
CA LEU A 293 -26.47 -2.12 20.36
C LEU A 293 -27.71 -3.00 20.51
N ARG A 294 -27.57 -4.29 20.80
CA ARG A 294 -28.73 -5.19 20.99
C ARG A 294 -29.65 -4.64 22.10
N GLY A 295 -30.90 -4.37 21.72
CA GLY A 295 -31.89 -3.73 22.60
C GLY A 295 -31.72 -2.22 22.79
N ALA A 296 -30.90 -1.54 21.99
CA ALA A 296 -30.74 -0.07 21.97
C ALA A 296 -30.85 0.52 20.55
N TRP A 297 -31.39 -0.24 19.58
CA TRP A 297 -31.56 0.19 18.20
C TRP A 297 -32.56 1.35 18.05
N ASP A 298 -33.53 1.44 18.96
CA ASP A 298 -34.43 2.60 19.11
C ASP A 298 -33.64 3.91 19.28
N ARG A 299 -32.56 3.90 20.07
CA ARG A 299 -31.71 5.08 20.30
C ARG A 299 -30.92 5.50 19.07
N VAL A 300 -30.61 4.56 18.18
CA VAL A 300 -29.90 4.86 16.92
C VAL A 300 -30.78 5.74 16.03
N ARG A 301 -32.09 5.51 16.01
CA ARG A 301 -33.02 6.36 15.24
C ARG A 301 -32.99 7.82 15.72
N ASP A 302 -32.82 8.04 17.02
CA ASP A 302 -33.03 9.34 17.65
C ASP A 302 -31.72 10.12 17.88
N SER A 303 -30.55 9.46 17.87
CA SER A 303 -29.24 10.10 18.07
C SER A 303 -28.39 10.08 16.82
N ALA A 304 -28.05 11.27 16.28
CA ALA A 304 -27.14 11.38 15.14
C ALA A 304 -25.76 10.76 15.44
N ALA A 305 -25.25 10.94 16.67
CA ALA A 305 -23.99 10.35 17.10
C ALA A 305 -23.99 8.82 16.95
N LEU A 306 -25.07 8.14 17.37
CA LEU A 306 -25.20 6.69 17.22
C LEU A 306 -25.39 6.26 15.76
N LYS A 307 -26.11 7.04 14.94
CA LYS A 307 -26.22 6.76 13.49
C LYS A 307 -24.84 6.73 12.83
N PHE A 308 -24.03 7.74 13.10
CA PHE A 308 -22.66 7.82 12.61
C PHE A 308 -21.82 6.63 13.06
N MET A 309 -21.87 6.26 14.35
CA MET A 309 -21.11 5.10 14.84
C MET A 309 -21.58 3.78 14.21
N VAL A 310 -22.88 3.60 13.98
CA VAL A 310 -23.42 2.41 13.30
C VAL A 310 -22.94 2.33 11.86
N VAL A 311 -23.13 3.42 11.08
CA VAL A 311 -22.67 3.45 9.68
C VAL A 311 -21.16 3.29 9.59
N ALA A 312 -20.40 3.85 10.52
CA ALA A 312 -18.96 3.67 10.58
C ALA A 312 -18.58 2.19 10.76
N ILE A 313 -19.21 1.49 11.71
CA ILE A 313 -18.95 0.06 11.95
C ILE A 313 -19.39 -0.79 10.75
N THR A 314 -20.48 -0.42 10.07
CA THR A 314 -20.91 -1.06 8.82
C THR A 314 -19.91 -0.83 7.70
N ALA A 315 -19.42 0.40 7.50
CA ALA A 315 -18.39 0.72 6.52
C ALA A 315 -17.08 -0.04 6.80
N TYR A 316 -16.70 -0.16 8.08
CA TYR A 316 -15.58 -1.00 8.51
C TYR A 316 -15.80 -2.48 8.15
N GLY A 317 -16.99 -3.02 8.41
CA GLY A 317 -17.33 -4.39 8.04
C GLY A 317 -17.28 -4.64 6.53
N MET A 318 -17.77 -3.67 5.75
CA MET A 318 -17.74 -3.70 4.28
C MET A 318 -16.32 -3.64 3.76
N SER A 319 -15.51 -2.66 4.18
CA SER A 319 -14.13 -2.50 3.70
C SER A 319 -13.24 -3.68 4.15
N THR A 320 -13.42 -4.20 5.36
CA THR A 320 -12.68 -5.38 5.84
C THR A 320 -13.19 -6.71 5.29
N PHE A 321 -14.24 -6.69 4.47
CA PHE A 321 -14.61 -7.80 3.60
C PHE A 321 -14.09 -7.58 2.18
N GLU A 322 -14.28 -6.38 1.65
CA GLU A 322 -13.82 -5.97 0.33
C GLU A 322 -12.29 -6.11 0.16
N GLY A 323 -11.50 -5.66 1.13
CA GLY A 323 -10.03 -5.74 1.09
C GLY A 323 -9.54 -7.19 0.91
N PRO A 324 -9.98 -8.15 1.74
CA PRO A 324 -9.71 -9.56 1.51
C PRO A 324 -10.17 -10.10 0.15
N MET A 325 -11.30 -9.63 -0.38
CA MET A 325 -11.71 -10.01 -1.74
C MET A 325 -10.76 -9.45 -2.80
N MET A 326 -10.31 -8.20 -2.67
CA MET A 326 -9.31 -7.57 -3.55
C MET A 326 -7.93 -8.21 -3.47
N SER A 327 -7.64 -8.98 -2.41
CA SER A 327 -6.41 -9.75 -2.26
C SER A 327 -6.41 -11.07 -3.05
N LEU A 328 -7.57 -11.53 -3.53
CA LEU A 328 -7.63 -12.67 -4.42
C LEU A 328 -7.05 -12.29 -5.77
N LYS A 329 -6.05 -13.01 -6.25
CA LYS A 329 -5.44 -12.76 -7.57
C LYS A 329 -6.48 -12.54 -8.68
N SER A 330 -7.50 -13.39 -8.76
CA SER A 330 -8.58 -13.27 -9.76
C SER A 330 -9.40 -11.96 -9.69
N VAL A 331 -9.48 -11.34 -8.51
CA VAL A 331 -10.15 -10.05 -8.29
C VAL A 331 -9.13 -8.92 -8.45
N ASN A 332 -7.92 -9.10 -7.96
CA ASN A 332 -6.85 -8.13 -8.01
C ASN A 332 -6.46 -7.72 -9.44
N GLN A 333 -6.52 -8.65 -10.41
CA GLN A 333 -6.31 -8.30 -11.81
C GLN A 333 -7.27 -7.19 -12.31
N ILE A 334 -8.45 -7.07 -11.69
CA ILE A 334 -9.49 -6.06 -11.95
C ILE A 334 -9.26 -4.80 -11.12
N THR A 335 -8.99 -4.96 -9.82
CA THR A 335 -8.98 -3.85 -8.85
C THR A 335 -7.64 -3.14 -8.75
N HIS A 336 -6.54 -3.83 -9.07
CA HIS A 336 -5.20 -3.27 -9.03
C HIS A 336 -5.00 -2.26 -10.17
N PHE A 337 -4.33 -1.16 -9.85
CA PHE A 337 -4.17 0.03 -10.69
C PHE A 337 -5.44 0.82 -11.03
N THR A 338 -6.63 0.31 -10.74
CA THR A 338 -7.90 0.97 -11.10
C THR A 338 -8.44 1.86 -9.97
N ASP A 339 -9.50 2.62 -10.27
CA ASP A 339 -10.20 3.46 -9.30
C ASP A 339 -10.95 2.65 -8.21
N TRP A 340 -10.96 1.30 -8.27
CA TRP A 340 -11.52 0.45 -7.23
C TRP A 340 -10.76 0.62 -5.92
N THR A 341 -9.42 0.63 -5.98
CA THR A 341 -8.58 0.86 -4.82
C THR A 341 -8.89 2.20 -4.16
N ILE A 342 -9.18 3.24 -4.95
CA ILE A 342 -9.56 4.55 -4.44
C ILE A 342 -10.95 4.52 -3.78
N ALA A 343 -11.92 3.81 -4.37
CA ALA A 343 -13.24 3.61 -3.78
C ALA A 343 -13.15 2.90 -2.43
N HIS A 344 -12.41 1.78 -2.36
CA HIS A 344 -12.16 1.00 -1.16
C HIS A 344 -11.58 1.88 -0.03
N VAL A 345 -10.52 2.63 -0.32
CA VAL A 345 -9.87 3.52 0.64
C VAL A 345 -10.84 4.60 1.15
N HIS A 346 -11.69 5.16 0.28
CA HIS A 346 -12.63 6.21 0.68
C HIS A 346 -13.85 5.70 1.44
N ILE A 347 -14.32 4.46 1.20
CA ILE A 347 -15.33 3.83 2.06
C ILE A 347 -14.80 3.68 3.48
N ALA A 348 -13.56 3.22 3.64
CA ALA A 348 -12.91 3.14 4.94
C ALA A 348 -12.67 4.55 5.53
N GLY A 349 -12.04 5.46 4.79
CA GLY A 349 -11.68 6.79 5.27
C GLY A 349 -12.87 7.68 5.61
N MET A 350 -13.86 7.78 4.73
CA MET A 350 -15.04 8.63 4.93
C MET A 350 -16.08 7.95 5.83
N GLY A 351 -16.32 6.65 5.62
CA GLY A 351 -17.33 5.87 6.33
C GLY A 351 -16.87 5.44 7.72
N TRP A 352 -15.82 4.64 7.81
CA TRP A 352 -15.31 4.13 9.09
C TRP A 352 -14.61 5.22 9.90
N ASN A 353 -13.53 5.80 9.39
CA ASN A 353 -12.75 6.76 10.16
C ASN A 353 -13.52 8.06 10.36
N GLY A 354 -13.95 8.71 9.27
CA GLY A 354 -14.76 9.92 9.31
C GLY A 354 -16.02 9.74 10.15
N GLY A 355 -16.83 8.72 9.84
CA GLY A 355 -18.06 8.43 10.58
C GLY A 355 -17.84 8.21 12.08
N LEU A 356 -16.82 7.45 12.49
CA LEU A 356 -16.56 7.25 13.93
C LEU A 356 -16.08 8.54 14.60
N VAL A 357 -15.24 9.35 13.95
CA VAL A 357 -14.85 10.68 14.46
C VAL A 357 -16.07 11.56 14.63
N PHE A 358 -16.96 11.61 13.64
CA PHE A 358 -18.18 12.43 13.71
C PHE A 358 -19.08 12.00 14.86
N GLY A 359 -19.36 10.70 14.97
CA GLY A 359 -20.14 10.14 16.08
C GLY A 359 -19.50 10.41 17.44
N MET A 360 -18.18 10.20 17.55
CA MET A 360 -17.40 10.47 18.75
C MET A 360 -17.51 11.95 19.17
N LEU A 361 -17.29 12.90 18.25
CA LEU A 361 -17.29 14.32 18.56
C LEU A 361 -18.69 14.86 18.89
N TYR A 362 -19.74 14.40 18.20
CA TYR A 362 -21.12 14.74 18.55
C TYR A 362 -21.51 14.24 19.95
N TRP A 363 -20.93 13.15 20.42
CA TRP A 363 -21.12 12.67 21.78
C TRP A 363 -20.21 13.36 22.81
N LEU A 364 -18.96 13.60 22.46
CA LEU A 364 -17.90 14.05 23.36
C LEU A 364 -18.00 15.55 23.67
N VAL A 365 -18.22 16.39 22.66
CA VAL A 365 -18.21 17.86 22.82
C VAL A 365 -19.30 18.34 23.79
N PRO A 366 -20.58 17.92 23.69
CA PRO A 366 -21.59 18.32 24.67
C PRO A 366 -21.21 17.94 26.12
N LYS A 367 -20.55 16.79 26.29
CA LYS A 367 -20.09 16.32 27.62
C LYS A 367 -18.96 17.16 28.17
N LEU A 368 -17.94 17.45 27.35
CA LEU A 368 -16.80 18.28 27.75
C LEU A 368 -17.22 19.70 28.15
N PHE A 369 -18.22 20.25 27.46
CA PHE A 369 -18.73 21.59 27.67
C PHE A 369 -19.98 21.64 28.57
N LYS A 370 -20.34 20.51 29.21
CA LYS A 370 -21.50 20.41 30.12
C LYS A 370 -22.77 21.06 29.54
N SER A 371 -23.02 20.82 28.27
CA SER A 371 -24.11 21.42 27.49
C SER A 371 -24.89 20.36 26.73
N LYS A 372 -26.00 20.76 26.12
CA LYS A 372 -26.70 19.95 25.11
C LYS A 372 -26.11 20.28 23.74
N LEU A 373 -26.15 19.32 22.82
CA LEU A 373 -25.79 19.57 21.43
C LEU A 373 -26.70 20.70 20.89
N PHE A 374 -26.10 21.67 20.20
CA PHE A 374 -26.82 22.85 19.71
C PHE A 374 -28.01 22.48 18.80
N SER A 375 -27.83 21.51 17.89
CA SER A 375 -28.93 21.00 17.08
C SER A 375 -28.74 19.55 16.64
N GLU A 376 -29.62 18.66 17.11
CA GLU A 376 -29.72 17.29 16.59
C GLU A 376 -30.18 17.26 15.12
N LYS A 377 -30.99 18.24 14.69
CA LYS A 377 -31.41 18.33 13.28
C LYS A 377 -30.22 18.56 12.36
N LEU A 378 -29.32 19.49 12.71
CA LEU A 378 -28.09 19.74 11.94
C LEU A 378 -27.16 18.53 11.95
N ALA A 379 -27.05 17.83 13.08
CA ALA A 379 -26.26 16.60 13.15
C ALA A 379 -26.83 15.49 12.26
N ASN A 380 -28.16 15.36 12.18
CA ASN A 380 -28.83 14.44 11.25
C ASN A 380 -28.67 14.88 9.78
N THR A 381 -28.70 16.18 9.47
CA THR A 381 -28.40 16.67 8.12
C THR A 381 -26.95 16.34 7.72
N HIS A 382 -25.99 16.55 8.62
CA HIS A 382 -24.61 16.11 8.40
C HIS A 382 -24.54 14.61 8.12
N PHE A 383 -25.22 13.79 8.93
CA PHE A 383 -25.27 12.34 8.74
C PHE A 383 -25.73 11.93 7.33
N TRP A 384 -26.82 12.50 6.85
CA TRP A 384 -27.34 12.17 5.52
C TRP A 384 -26.42 12.65 4.40
N LEU A 385 -25.89 13.87 4.49
CA LEU A 385 -24.95 14.40 3.50
C LEU A 385 -23.67 13.55 3.42
N ALA A 386 -23.08 13.21 4.56
CA ALA A 386 -21.88 12.39 4.61
C ALA A 386 -22.12 10.97 4.09
N THR A 387 -23.25 10.34 4.46
CA THR A 387 -23.59 8.98 4.01
C THR A 387 -23.88 8.94 2.52
N LEU A 388 -24.64 9.91 1.99
CA LEU A 388 -24.92 10.02 0.56
C LEU A 388 -23.65 10.34 -0.23
N ALA A 389 -22.79 11.21 0.28
CA ALA A 389 -21.51 11.52 -0.33
C ALA A 389 -20.64 10.26 -0.48
N ILE A 390 -20.58 9.37 0.52
CA ILE A 390 -19.85 8.10 0.42
C ILE A 390 -20.35 7.26 -0.77
N LEU A 391 -21.67 7.16 -0.95
CA LEU A 391 -22.26 6.39 -2.05
C LEU A 391 -21.96 7.02 -3.42
N ILE A 392 -22.11 8.34 -3.54
CA ILE A 392 -21.82 9.09 -4.78
C ILE A 392 -20.31 9.10 -5.07
N TYR A 393 -19.46 8.88 -4.06
CA TYR A 393 -18.03 8.71 -4.25
C TYR A 393 -17.70 7.30 -4.73
N ALA A 394 -18.17 6.27 -4.01
CA ALA A 394 -17.76 4.90 -4.24
C ALA A 394 -18.35 4.28 -5.52
N ILE A 395 -19.65 4.47 -5.77
CA ILE A 395 -20.34 3.79 -6.88
C ILE A 395 -19.76 4.21 -8.24
N PRO A 396 -19.57 5.51 -8.55
CA PRO A 396 -18.95 5.92 -9.80
C PRO A 396 -17.51 5.43 -9.95
N LEU A 397 -16.75 5.30 -8.85
CA LEU A 397 -15.38 4.79 -8.91
C LEU A 397 -15.31 3.27 -9.10
N TYR A 398 -16.26 2.50 -8.56
CA TYR A 398 -16.42 1.10 -8.94
C TYR A 398 -16.74 0.95 -10.42
N TRP A 399 -17.62 1.81 -10.96
CA TRP A 399 -17.93 1.82 -12.37
C TRP A 399 -16.73 2.23 -13.24
N ALA A 400 -15.95 3.23 -12.79
CA ALA A 400 -14.69 3.63 -13.42
C ALA A 400 -13.71 2.45 -13.47
N ALA A 401 -13.59 1.68 -12.38
CA ALA A 401 -12.70 0.53 -12.32
C ALA A 401 -13.09 -0.60 -13.26
N VAL A 402 -14.39 -0.92 -13.33
CA VAL A 402 -14.90 -1.92 -14.28
C VAL A 402 -14.67 -1.44 -15.71
N THR A 403 -14.88 -0.14 -15.98
CA THR A 403 -14.62 0.47 -17.28
C THR A 403 -13.13 0.35 -17.65
N GLN A 404 -12.23 0.71 -16.74
CA GLN A 404 -10.78 0.56 -16.92
C GLN A 404 -10.41 -0.88 -17.25
N TRP A 405 -10.85 -1.84 -16.43
CA TRP A 405 -10.53 -3.24 -16.63
C TRP A 405 -11.05 -3.78 -17.96
N LEU A 406 -12.30 -3.50 -18.32
CA LEU A 406 -12.90 -3.95 -19.58
C LEU A 406 -12.18 -3.33 -20.79
N MET A 407 -11.92 -2.03 -20.78
CA MET A 407 -11.23 -1.35 -21.88
C MET A 407 -9.79 -1.82 -22.03
N TRP A 408 -9.06 -2.00 -20.93
CA TRP A 408 -7.66 -2.40 -20.99
C TRP A 408 -7.46 -3.77 -21.61
N ARG A 409 -8.38 -4.71 -21.35
CA ARG A 409 -8.29 -6.10 -21.79
C ARG A 409 -9.01 -6.41 -23.10
N ASN A 410 -9.70 -5.46 -23.71
CA ASN A 410 -10.57 -5.76 -24.83
C ASN A 410 -9.78 -5.96 -26.13
N TYR A 411 -10.13 -6.99 -26.88
CA TYR A 411 -9.55 -7.31 -28.18
C TYR A 411 -10.63 -7.30 -29.26
N THR A 412 -10.24 -6.90 -30.48
CA THR A 412 -11.08 -7.07 -31.68
C THR A 412 -11.10 -8.55 -32.10
N GLU A 413 -11.99 -8.92 -33.02
CA GLU A 413 -12.08 -10.29 -33.54
C GLU A 413 -10.77 -10.74 -34.22
N GLU A 414 -10.01 -9.79 -34.78
CA GLU A 414 -8.71 -9.99 -35.40
C GLU A 414 -7.56 -10.13 -34.39
N GLY A 415 -7.83 -9.97 -33.09
CA GLY A 415 -6.84 -10.18 -32.03
C GLY A 415 -5.95 -8.97 -31.72
N PHE A 416 -6.34 -7.76 -32.15
CA PHE A 416 -5.69 -6.50 -31.74
C PHE A 416 -6.36 -5.88 -30.52
N LEU A 417 -5.61 -5.14 -29.70
CA LEU A 417 -6.22 -4.35 -28.61
C LEU A 417 -7.20 -3.33 -29.20
N GLN A 418 -8.45 -3.35 -28.74
CA GLN A 418 -9.47 -2.40 -29.22
C GLN A 418 -9.15 -0.97 -28.78
N TYR A 419 -8.60 -0.80 -27.57
CA TYR A 419 -8.27 0.50 -27.00
C TYR A 419 -6.76 0.57 -26.73
N PRO A 420 -5.87 0.63 -27.73
CA PRO A 420 -4.42 0.57 -27.53
C PRO A 420 -3.87 1.87 -26.91
N ASN A 421 -4.53 3.00 -27.13
CA ASN A 421 -4.18 4.28 -26.51
C ASN A 421 -4.79 4.39 -25.11
N PHE A 422 -3.93 4.54 -24.10
CA PHE A 422 -4.37 4.66 -22.71
C PHE A 422 -5.30 5.87 -22.48
N LEU A 423 -5.14 6.95 -23.25
CA LEU A 423 -5.92 8.17 -23.11
C LEU A 423 -7.41 7.96 -23.39
N GLU A 424 -7.77 7.03 -24.27
CA GLU A 424 -9.16 6.67 -24.53
C GLU A 424 -9.85 6.18 -23.27
N THR A 425 -9.15 5.40 -22.43
CA THR A 425 -9.71 4.99 -21.14
C THR A 425 -9.89 6.20 -20.23
N VAL A 426 -8.87 7.05 -20.10
CA VAL A 426 -8.88 8.21 -19.19
C VAL A 426 -10.04 9.16 -19.50
N THR A 427 -10.27 9.45 -20.78
CA THR A 427 -11.36 10.35 -21.21
C THR A 427 -12.74 9.80 -20.86
N GLN A 428 -12.92 8.47 -20.92
CA GLN A 428 -14.17 7.82 -20.49
C GLN A 428 -14.40 7.92 -18.98
N LEU A 429 -13.37 8.15 -18.16
CA LEU A 429 -13.50 8.25 -16.69
C LEU A 429 -13.87 9.65 -16.20
N ILE A 430 -13.79 10.69 -17.04
CA ILE A 430 -14.03 12.08 -16.64
C ILE A 430 -15.40 12.25 -15.94
N PRO A 431 -16.53 11.69 -16.44
CA PRO A 431 -17.81 11.80 -15.75
C PRO A 431 -17.80 11.22 -14.33
N MET A 432 -17.08 10.12 -14.11
CA MET A 432 -16.94 9.50 -12.78
C MET A 432 -16.07 10.38 -11.85
N TYR A 433 -15.04 11.03 -12.39
CA TYR A 433 -14.26 12.02 -11.66
C TYR A 433 -15.08 13.27 -11.30
N MET A 434 -15.99 13.71 -12.17
CA MET A 434 -16.93 14.79 -11.85
C MET A 434 -17.90 14.39 -10.72
N ALA A 435 -18.44 13.18 -10.75
CA ALA A 435 -19.29 12.67 -9.66
C ALA A 435 -18.54 12.60 -8.32
N ARG A 436 -17.26 12.19 -8.35
CA ARG A 436 -16.36 12.20 -7.19
C ARG A 436 -16.17 13.60 -6.60
N ILE A 437 -16.04 14.64 -7.44
CA ILE A 437 -15.96 16.04 -6.98
C ILE A 437 -17.26 16.45 -6.28
N VAL A 438 -18.42 16.14 -6.87
CA VAL A 438 -19.73 16.43 -6.27
C VAL A 438 -19.87 15.76 -4.90
N ALA A 439 -19.46 14.50 -4.78
CA ALA A 439 -19.42 13.80 -3.49
C ALA A 439 -18.50 14.50 -2.48
N GLY A 440 -17.29 14.89 -2.89
CA GLY A 440 -16.36 15.62 -2.04
C GLY A 440 -16.93 16.94 -1.52
N ILE A 441 -17.55 17.74 -2.38
CA ILE A 441 -18.22 19.00 -2.00
C ILE A 441 -19.38 18.72 -1.03
N MET A 442 -20.19 17.70 -1.30
CA MET A 442 -21.30 17.32 -0.41
C MET A 442 -20.80 16.90 0.98
N PHE A 443 -19.71 16.14 1.03
CA PHE A 443 -19.06 15.75 2.28
C PHE A 443 -18.51 16.97 3.02
N LEU A 444 -17.87 17.91 2.32
CA LEU A 444 -17.39 19.17 2.90
C LEU A 444 -18.53 20.00 3.49
N VAL A 445 -19.66 20.16 2.78
CA VAL A 445 -20.83 20.88 3.29
C VAL A 445 -21.34 20.22 4.58
N GLY A 446 -21.44 18.88 4.60
CA GLY A 446 -21.75 18.14 5.81
C GLY A 446 -20.76 18.41 6.95
N PHE A 447 -19.46 18.38 6.67
CA PHE A 447 -18.40 18.65 7.63
C PHE A 447 -18.50 20.08 8.20
N LEU A 448 -18.76 21.09 7.36
CA LEU A 448 -18.93 22.47 7.80
C LEU A 448 -20.16 22.65 8.69
N ILE A 449 -21.26 21.93 8.41
CA ILE A 449 -22.43 21.87 9.29
C ILE A 449 -22.04 21.32 10.67
N MET A 450 -21.22 20.28 10.73
CA MET A 450 -20.69 19.76 12.00
C MET A 450 -19.84 20.78 12.72
N VAL A 451 -18.88 21.42 12.04
CA VAL A 451 -18.02 22.46 12.63
C VAL A 451 -18.87 23.57 13.24
N TYR A 452 -19.86 24.07 12.51
CA TYR A 452 -20.80 25.08 13.01
C TYR A 452 -21.59 24.58 14.23
N ASN A 453 -22.17 23.38 14.16
CA ASN A 453 -22.97 22.82 15.24
C ASN A 453 -22.16 22.61 16.53
N LEU A 454 -20.93 22.07 16.40
CA LEU A 454 -20.02 21.90 17.52
C LEU A 454 -19.52 23.25 18.06
N ALA A 455 -19.20 24.22 17.20
CA ALA A 455 -18.81 25.56 17.63
C ALA A 455 -19.91 26.25 18.46
N LYS A 456 -21.16 26.18 18.01
CA LYS A 456 -22.31 26.70 18.78
C LYS A 456 -22.52 25.95 20.10
N THR A 457 -22.30 24.63 20.10
CA THR A 457 -22.35 23.81 21.32
C THR A 457 -21.27 24.22 22.33
N MET A 458 -20.04 24.43 21.86
CA MET A 458 -18.91 24.88 22.68
C MET A 458 -19.13 26.29 23.24
N ALA A 459 -19.68 27.19 22.44
CA ALA A 459 -19.95 28.57 22.84
C ALA A 459 -21.08 28.69 23.89
N ALA A 460 -22.06 27.79 23.85
CA ALA A 460 -23.18 27.79 24.80
C ALA A 460 -22.85 27.05 26.12
N GLY A 461 -21.78 26.27 26.15
CA GLY A 461 -21.44 25.40 27.27
C GLY A 461 -20.38 25.95 28.22
N ASN A 462 -20.28 25.33 29.38
CA ASN A 462 -19.27 25.60 30.39
C ASN A 462 -18.17 24.53 30.36
N PHE A 463 -17.00 24.92 29.89
CA PHE A 463 -15.84 24.03 29.83
C PHE A 463 -15.11 23.97 31.17
N VAL A 464 -14.73 22.77 31.61
CA VAL A 464 -13.93 22.56 32.82
C VAL A 464 -12.59 21.95 32.43
N ASP A 465 -11.53 22.75 32.53
CA ASP A 465 -10.14 22.37 32.20
C ASP A 465 -9.70 21.13 32.99
N ASN A 466 -9.98 21.12 34.28
CA ASN A 466 -9.60 20.06 35.21
C ASN A 466 -10.85 19.45 35.87
N GLU A 467 -11.30 18.31 35.37
CA GLU A 467 -12.50 17.63 35.87
C GLU A 467 -12.15 16.76 37.08
N ALA A 468 -12.66 17.12 38.25
CA ALA A 468 -12.44 16.37 39.48
C ALA A 468 -13.03 14.96 39.42
N ALA A 469 -12.27 13.99 39.92
CA ALA A 469 -12.64 12.58 39.99
C ALA A 469 -12.02 11.90 41.21
N GLU A 470 -12.58 10.76 41.58
CA GLU A 470 -12.05 9.93 42.67
C GLU A 470 -12.17 8.44 42.37
N ALA A 471 -11.23 7.66 42.90
CA ALA A 471 -11.24 6.20 42.81
C ALA A 471 -10.42 5.56 43.93
N PRO A 472 -10.77 4.34 44.37
CA PRO A 472 -9.96 3.59 45.32
C PRO A 472 -8.53 3.40 44.80
N ALA A 473 -7.54 3.47 45.69
CA ALA A 473 -6.15 3.14 45.37
C ALA A 473 -6.04 1.69 44.84
N LEU A 474 -5.13 1.46 43.87
CA LEU A 474 -4.89 0.12 43.34
C LEU A 474 -4.13 -0.74 44.36
N ALA A 475 -4.74 -1.82 44.82
CA ALA A 475 -4.05 -2.80 45.67
C ALA A 475 -2.91 -3.50 44.91
N PRO A 476 -1.78 -3.82 45.58
CA PRO A 476 -0.70 -4.61 44.99
C PRO A 476 -1.21 -5.94 44.41
N ALA A 477 -0.74 -6.28 43.21
CA ALA A 477 -1.09 -7.54 42.57
C ALA A 477 -0.24 -8.68 43.15
N GLY A 478 -0.88 -9.63 43.86
CA GLY A 478 -0.24 -10.88 44.30
C GLY A 478 0.12 -11.84 43.15
N SER A 479 0.56 -13.06 43.49
CA SER A 479 0.85 -14.13 42.54
C SER A 479 -0.37 -14.53 41.67
N ARG A 480 -0.16 -15.27 40.58
CA ARG A 480 -1.27 -15.78 39.76
C ARG A 480 -2.05 -16.80 40.57
N ASN A 481 -3.38 -16.72 40.54
CA ASN A 481 -4.25 -17.80 41.02
C ASN A 481 -4.87 -18.51 39.80
N PRO A 482 -4.38 -19.69 39.40
CA PRO A 482 -4.84 -20.37 38.19
C PRO A 482 -6.33 -20.76 38.20
N VAL A 483 -6.91 -20.93 39.39
CA VAL A 483 -8.32 -21.32 39.56
C VAL A 483 -9.27 -20.14 39.32
N LYS A 484 -8.85 -18.92 39.72
CA LYS A 484 -9.70 -17.71 39.65
C LYS A 484 -9.34 -16.77 38.50
N GLU A 485 -8.19 -16.96 37.86
CA GLU A 485 -7.64 -16.04 36.88
C GLU A 485 -7.07 -16.76 35.64
N SER A 486 -7.63 -16.44 34.47
CA SER A 486 -7.12 -16.92 33.18
C SER A 486 -5.72 -16.34 32.89
N VAL A 487 -4.97 -17.02 32.01
CA VAL A 487 -3.64 -16.55 31.55
C VAL A 487 -3.73 -15.12 31.01
N HIS A 488 -4.75 -14.84 30.19
CA HIS A 488 -4.97 -13.52 29.62
C HIS A 488 -5.18 -12.44 30.68
N ARG A 489 -6.07 -12.68 31.66
CA ARG A 489 -6.30 -11.74 32.77
C ARG A 489 -5.05 -11.49 33.61
N TRP A 490 -4.25 -12.55 33.80
CA TRP A 490 -2.98 -12.44 34.48
C TRP A 490 -1.96 -11.62 33.67
N MET A 491 -1.96 -11.69 32.35
CA MET A 491 -1.10 -10.89 31.47
C MET A 491 -1.53 -9.41 31.48
N GLU A 492 -2.80 -9.14 31.15
CA GLU A 492 -3.35 -7.78 30.93
C GLU A 492 -3.29 -6.89 32.18
N ARG A 493 -3.33 -7.48 33.39
CA ARG A 493 -3.27 -6.71 34.65
C ARG A 493 -1.91 -6.05 34.90
N LYS A 494 -0.88 -6.30 34.09
CA LYS A 494 0.38 -5.54 34.11
C LYS A 494 0.66 -4.99 32.71
N GLY A 495 0.40 -3.69 32.52
CA GLY A 495 0.48 -3.03 31.21
C GLY A 495 1.81 -3.18 30.49
N VAL A 496 2.95 -3.04 31.19
CA VAL A 496 4.29 -3.20 30.57
C VAL A 496 4.48 -4.60 30.03
N ARG A 497 4.13 -5.63 30.82
CA ARG A 497 4.22 -7.03 30.38
C ARG A 497 3.26 -7.32 29.22
N PHE A 498 2.06 -6.78 29.25
CA PHE A 498 1.12 -6.90 28.13
C PHE A 498 1.71 -6.27 26.85
N SER A 499 2.32 -5.08 26.98
CA SER A 499 3.00 -4.37 25.88
C SER A 499 4.13 -5.20 25.28
N ILE A 500 4.94 -5.87 26.11
CA ILE A 500 6.01 -6.77 25.64
C ILE A 500 5.44 -7.91 24.78
N TRP A 501 4.35 -8.55 25.21
CA TRP A 501 3.74 -9.64 24.44
C TRP A 501 3.10 -9.16 23.14
N VAL A 502 2.48 -7.98 23.16
CA VAL A 502 1.97 -7.33 21.94
C VAL A 502 3.14 -7.06 20.98
N PHE A 503 4.23 -6.47 21.47
CA PHE A 503 5.42 -6.21 20.65
C PHE A 503 6.01 -7.49 20.07
N ILE A 504 6.15 -8.56 20.86
CA ILE A 504 6.64 -9.86 20.37
C ILE A 504 5.75 -10.40 19.25
N ALA A 505 4.42 -10.34 19.42
CA ALA A 505 3.49 -10.82 18.38
C ALA A 505 3.64 -10.03 17.06
N LEU A 506 3.75 -8.70 17.16
CA LEU A 506 3.95 -7.82 16.01
C LEU A 506 5.30 -8.07 15.33
N ALA A 507 6.38 -8.16 16.12
CA ALA A 507 7.74 -8.35 15.64
C ALA A 507 7.91 -9.70 14.94
N ILE A 508 7.29 -10.77 15.45
CA ILE A 508 7.30 -12.09 14.77
C ILE A 508 6.62 -11.98 13.40
N GLY A 509 5.44 -11.35 13.32
CA GLY A 509 4.73 -11.19 12.05
C GLY A 509 5.56 -10.41 11.03
N GLY A 510 6.13 -9.27 11.43
CA GLY A 510 6.97 -8.47 10.51
C GLY A 510 8.30 -9.12 10.14
N ALA A 511 8.96 -9.80 11.09
CA ALA A 511 10.24 -10.46 10.84
C ALA A 511 10.11 -11.56 9.77
N VAL A 512 9.03 -12.35 9.80
CA VAL A 512 8.86 -13.45 8.84
C VAL A 512 8.57 -12.93 7.43
N GLU A 513 7.90 -11.78 7.27
CA GLU A 513 7.67 -11.19 5.94
C GLU A 513 8.95 -10.55 5.38
N ILE A 514 9.69 -9.78 6.19
CA ILE A 514 10.80 -8.95 5.71
C ILE A 514 12.12 -9.74 5.58
N ILE A 515 12.49 -10.51 6.61
CA ILE A 515 13.84 -11.11 6.71
C ILE A 515 14.14 -12.02 5.49
N PRO A 516 13.24 -12.91 5.05
CA PRO A 516 13.53 -13.74 3.88
C PRO A 516 13.76 -12.93 2.60
N MET A 517 13.03 -11.83 2.39
CA MET A 517 13.18 -10.98 1.21
C MET A 517 14.48 -10.19 1.21
N VAL A 518 14.93 -9.73 2.38
CA VAL A 518 16.15 -8.92 2.51
C VAL A 518 17.41 -9.78 2.45
N PHE A 519 17.43 -10.96 3.09
CA PHE A 519 18.67 -11.73 3.30
C PHE A 519 18.86 -12.93 2.37
N ILE A 520 17.82 -13.40 1.67
CA ILE A 520 17.94 -14.55 0.76
C ILE A 520 18.08 -14.04 -0.67
N LYS A 521 19.31 -14.06 -1.20
CA LYS A 521 19.63 -13.53 -2.55
C LYS A 521 18.80 -14.16 -3.68
N SER A 522 18.46 -15.46 -3.57
CA SER A 522 17.63 -16.13 -4.58
C SER A 522 16.20 -15.61 -4.68
N ASN A 523 15.72 -14.83 -3.70
CA ASN A 523 14.42 -14.16 -3.78
C ASN A 523 14.46 -12.91 -4.68
N VAL A 524 15.65 -12.36 -4.99
CA VAL A 524 15.84 -11.16 -5.81
C VAL A 524 17.01 -11.41 -6.78
N PRO A 525 16.83 -12.27 -7.80
CA PRO A 525 17.85 -12.50 -8.81
C PRO A 525 18.18 -11.21 -9.55
N THR A 526 19.47 -10.96 -9.79
CA THR A 526 20.00 -9.82 -10.56
C THR A 526 20.03 -10.15 -12.04
N ILE A 527 19.99 -9.11 -12.90
CA ILE A 527 20.12 -9.23 -14.35
C ILE A 527 21.42 -8.55 -14.79
N ASP A 528 22.35 -9.29 -15.41
CA ASP A 528 23.67 -8.78 -15.77
C ASP A 528 23.62 -7.62 -16.78
N ALA A 529 22.58 -7.60 -17.63
CA ALA A 529 22.34 -6.53 -18.58
C ALA A 529 21.96 -5.20 -17.89
N VAL A 530 21.29 -5.26 -16.73
CA VAL A 530 20.84 -4.05 -16.00
C VAL A 530 22.05 -3.32 -15.43
N LYS A 531 22.18 -2.04 -15.78
CA LYS A 531 23.30 -1.18 -15.39
C LYS A 531 22.87 -0.13 -14.37
N PRO A 532 23.78 0.28 -13.46
CA PRO A 532 23.56 1.47 -12.63
C PRO A 532 23.15 2.68 -13.46
N TYR A 533 22.34 3.56 -12.87
CA TYR A 533 21.98 4.83 -13.50
C TYR A 533 23.23 5.67 -13.77
N THR A 534 23.33 6.30 -14.93
CA THR A 534 24.33 7.37 -15.12
C THR A 534 24.04 8.54 -14.17
N PRO A 535 24.98 9.46 -13.94
CA PRO A 535 24.73 10.66 -13.14
C PRO A 535 23.53 11.49 -13.64
N LEU A 536 23.35 11.61 -14.96
CA LEU A 536 22.22 12.34 -15.56
C LEU A 536 20.89 11.63 -15.33
N GLU A 537 20.85 10.31 -15.51
CA GLU A 537 19.67 9.49 -15.26
C GLU A 537 19.26 9.50 -13.78
N LEU A 538 20.23 9.45 -12.86
CA LEU A 538 19.98 9.51 -11.42
C LEU A 538 19.37 10.86 -11.01
N GLU A 539 19.87 11.97 -11.57
CA GLU A 539 19.26 13.29 -11.37
C GLU A 539 17.84 13.35 -11.97
N GLY A 540 17.64 12.77 -13.16
CA GLY A 540 16.33 12.67 -13.81
C GLY A 540 15.31 11.89 -12.97
N ARG A 541 15.75 10.78 -12.38
CA ARG A 541 14.96 9.96 -11.47
C ARG A 541 14.57 10.72 -10.20
N ASP A 542 15.51 11.46 -9.62
CA ASP A 542 15.22 12.31 -8.46
C ASP A 542 14.20 13.42 -8.79
N LEU A 543 14.26 13.98 -10.00
CA LEU A 543 13.25 14.92 -10.49
C LEU A 543 11.90 14.25 -10.69
N TYR A 544 11.85 13.02 -11.20
CA TYR A 544 10.62 12.23 -11.33
C TYR A 544 9.93 12.02 -9.99
N VAL A 545 10.71 11.70 -8.95
CA VAL A 545 10.23 11.58 -7.56
C VAL A 545 9.75 12.93 -7.03
N LYS A 546 10.55 13.98 -7.18
CA LYS A 546 10.23 15.34 -6.72
C LYS A 546 8.93 15.89 -7.32
N GLU A 547 8.68 15.61 -8.58
CA GLU A 547 7.48 16.07 -9.29
C GLU A 547 6.25 15.18 -9.05
N GLY A 548 6.40 14.10 -8.27
CA GLY A 548 5.29 13.22 -7.90
C GLY A 548 4.77 12.39 -9.07
N CYS A 549 5.57 12.15 -10.11
CA CYS A 549 5.13 11.45 -11.32
C CYS A 549 4.66 10.00 -11.02
N TYR A 550 5.24 9.37 -10.00
CA TYR A 550 4.86 8.05 -9.47
C TYR A 550 3.39 7.95 -8.98
N ALA A 551 2.76 9.10 -8.67
CA ALA A 551 1.35 9.13 -8.29
C ALA A 551 0.40 8.86 -9.47
N CYS A 552 0.88 9.03 -10.71
CA CYS A 552 0.09 8.85 -11.93
C CYS A 552 0.56 7.67 -12.76
N HIS A 553 1.87 7.44 -12.80
CA HIS A 553 2.52 6.45 -13.63
C HIS A 553 3.15 5.36 -12.77
N SER A 554 2.80 4.11 -13.06
CA SER A 554 3.54 2.97 -12.53
C SER A 554 4.75 2.67 -13.42
N GLN A 555 5.73 2.00 -12.84
CA GLN A 555 6.87 1.43 -13.57
C GLN A 555 6.90 -0.09 -13.35
N ILE A 556 5.79 -0.76 -13.64
CA ILE A 556 5.69 -2.22 -13.51
C ILE A 556 4.63 -2.77 -14.49
N VAL A 557 5.07 -3.45 -15.55
CA VAL A 557 4.18 -4.11 -16.51
C VAL A 557 3.80 -5.48 -15.98
N ARG A 558 2.49 -5.76 -15.85
CA ARG A 558 1.99 -7.05 -15.34
C ARG A 558 2.05 -8.14 -16.43
N PRO A 559 2.14 -9.43 -16.06
CA PRO A 559 2.23 -10.55 -17.01
C PRO A 559 0.86 -10.93 -17.61
N PHE A 560 0.10 -9.93 -18.08
CA PHE A 560 -1.13 -10.13 -18.82
C PHE A 560 -0.90 -9.74 -20.28
N ARG A 561 -1.44 -10.52 -21.21
CA ARG A 561 -1.30 -10.25 -22.66
C ARG A 561 -1.68 -8.81 -23.02
N TRP A 562 -2.77 -8.29 -22.46
CA TRP A 562 -3.23 -6.93 -22.74
C TRP A 562 -2.38 -5.82 -22.14
N GLU A 563 -1.51 -6.14 -21.18
CA GLU A 563 -0.47 -5.22 -20.73
C GLU A 563 0.77 -5.34 -21.60
N THR A 564 1.18 -6.57 -21.94
CA THR A 564 2.38 -6.77 -22.75
C THR A 564 2.22 -6.26 -24.18
N ASP A 565 1.07 -6.45 -24.79
CA ASP A 565 0.74 -5.93 -26.14
C ASP A 565 0.71 -4.39 -26.15
N ARG A 566 0.43 -3.78 -25.00
CA ARG A 566 0.29 -2.32 -24.86
C ARG A 566 1.60 -1.63 -24.51
N TYR A 567 2.35 -2.20 -23.59
CA TYR A 567 3.51 -1.54 -22.98
C TYR A 567 4.85 -2.19 -23.38
N GLY A 568 4.85 -3.44 -23.83
CA GLY A 568 6.06 -4.25 -24.04
C GLY A 568 6.20 -5.37 -23.00
N GLU A 569 7.35 -6.05 -22.97
CA GLU A 569 7.59 -7.20 -22.10
C GLU A 569 7.24 -6.92 -20.62
N TYR A 570 6.67 -7.93 -19.92
CA TYR A 570 6.35 -7.81 -18.51
C TYR A 570 7.60 -7.58 -17.66
N SER A 571 7.43 -6.98 -16.48
CA SER A 571 8.55 -6.62 -15.61
C SER A 571 9.06 -7.79 -14.77
N LYS A 572 10.37 -7.98 -14.78
CA LYS A 572 11.12 -8.96 -13.99
C LYS A 572 11.71 -8.30 -12.74
N ILE A 573 11.90 -9.09 -11.69
CA ILE A 573 12.33 -8.60 -10.38
C ILE A 573 13.72 -7.93 -10.41
N GLY A 574 14.64 -8.48 -11.17
CA GLY A 574 16.02 -8.01 -11.25
C GLY A 574 16.20 -6.70 -12.03
N GLU A 575 15.16 -6.18 -12.67
CA GLU A 575 15.20 -4.89 -13.38
C GLU A 575 15.32 -3.69 -12.42
N PHE A 576 14.87 -3.85 -11.18
CA PHE A 576 14.69 -2.75 -10.22
C PHE A 576 15.77 -2.73 -9.12
N VAL A 577 16.85 -3.49 -9.29
CA VAL A 577 17.88 -3.69 -8.24
C VAL A 577 18.64 -2.42 -7.87
N TYR A 578 18.60 -1.39 -8.73
CA TYR A 578 19.21 -0.08 -8.49
C TYR A 578 18.19 1.02 -8.17
N ASP A 579 16.93 0.66 -7.91
CA ASP A 579 15.89 1.63 -7.57
C ASP A 579 15.78 1.89 -6.07
N TYR A 580 16.35 3.02 -5.66
CA TYR A 580 16.27 3.54 -4.30
C TYR A 580 15.44 4.84 -4.27
N PRO A 581 14.15 4.85 -3.89
CA PRO A 581 13.26 3.72 -3.62
C PRO A 581 12.53 3.22 -4.87
N PHE A 582 11.94 2.02 -4.83
CA PHE A 582 11.14 1.48 -5.95
C PHE A 582 10.02 2.43 -6.42
N GLN A 583 9.60 2.34 -7.69
CA GLN A 583 8.59 3.23 -8.30
C GLN A 583 7.33 2.48 -8.81
N TRP A 584 6.96 1.39 -8.13
CA TRP A 584 5.78 0.60 -8.49
C TRP A 584 4.52 1.26 -7.91
N GLY A 585 3.79 2.00 -8.75
CA GLY A 585 2.59 2.72 -8.35
C GLY A 585 1.47 1.83 -7.77
N SER A 586 0.50 2.44 -7.10
CA SER A 586 -0.71 1.76 -6.60
C SER A 586 -1.95 1.98 -7.49
N LYS A 587 -1.89 2.98 -8.38
CA LYS A 587 -2.93 3.39 -9.32
C LYS A 587 -2.31 3.85 -10.65
N ARG A 588 -2.97 3.58 -11.78
CA ARG A 588 -2.66 4.20 -13.07
C ARG A 588 -3.67 5.28 -13.42
N THR A 589 -3.21 6.51 -13.44
CA THR A 589 -3.94 7.67 -13.99
C THR A 589 -3.33 8.10 -15.34
N GLY A 590 -2.05 7.80 -15.54
CA GLY A 590 -1.38 7.76 -16.84
C GLY A 590 -0.93 6.33 -17.19
N PRO A 591 -0.36 6.14 -18.40
CA PRO A 591 0.17 4.84 -18.82
C PRO A 591 1.34 4.38 -17.93
N ASP A 592 1.64 3.08 -17.97
CA ASP A 592 2.86 2.52 -17.39
C ASP A 592 4.10 2.99 -18.17
N LEU A 593 5.20 3.25 -17.47
CA LEU A 593 6.43 3.79 -18.06
C LEU A 593 7.63 2.84 -18.02
N ALA A 594 7.48 1.60 -17.53
CA ALA A 594 8.62 0.68 -17.35
C ALA A 594 9.37 0.33 -18.65
N ARG A 595 8.79 0.64 -19.81
CA ARG A 595 9.34 0.39 -21.15
C ARG A 595 9.47 1.67 -21.99
N ALA A 596 9.40 2.85 -21.37
CA ALA A 596 9.45 4.13 -22.08
C ALA A 596 10.77 4.36 -22.87
N GLY A 597 11.86 3.72 -22.45
CA GLY A 597 13.18 3.79 -23.09
C GLY A 597 13.45 2.75 -24.18
N VAL A 598 12.52 1.83 -24.42
CA VAL A 598 12.71 0.74 -25.40
C VAL A 598 12.51 1.28 -26.82
N VAL A 599 13.59 1.69 -27.50
CA VAL A 599 13.55 2.21 -28.88
C VAL A 599 12.80 1.26 -29.81
N GLY A 600 11.85 1.80 -30.56
CA GLY A 600 10.98 1.02 -31.45
C GLY A 600 9.80 0.33 -30.74
N GLY A 601 9.80 0.30 -29.40
CA GLY A 601 8.70 -0.22 -28.60
C GLY A 601 7.48 0.70 -28.55
N PRO A 602 6.31 0.20 -28.10
CA PRO A 602 5.05 0.96 -28.11
C PRO A 602 5.09 2.27 -27.30
N MET A 603 5.89 2.28 -26.23
CA MET A 603 5.97 3.39 -25.28
C MET A 603 7.05 4.42 -25.61
N TYR A 604 7.95 4.13 -26.56
CA TYR A 604 9.07 5.02 -26.87
C TYR A 604 8.63 6.34 -27.49
N LYS A 605 9.30 7.42 -27.08
CA LYS A 605 9.11 8.77 -27.61
C LYS A 605 10.47 9.48 -27.70
N THR A 606 10.63 10.37 -28.68
CA THR A 606 11.89 11.10 -28.90
C THR A 606 12.12 12.17 -27.84
N ALA A 607 13.35 12.68 -27.71
CA ALA A 607 13.64 13.79 -26.80
C ALA A 607 12.76 15.02 -27.09
N ALA A 608 12.59 15.36 -28.37
CA ALA A 608 11.73 16.46 -28.80
C ALA A 608 10.26 16.25 -28.44
N TRP A 609 9.76 15.01 -28.50
CA TRP A 609 8.41 14.70 -28.04
C TRP A 609 8.29 14.91 -26.53
N HIS A 610 9.23 14.37 -25.74
CA HIS A 610 9.22 14.53 -24.28
C HIS A 610 9.32 15.99 -23.87
N TYR A 611 10.20 16.77 -24.50
CA TYR A 611 10.33 18.20 -24.24
C TYR A 611 9.00 18.93 -24.44
N ASN A 612 8.37 18.76 -25.61
CA ASN A 612 7.08 19.39 -25.90
C ASN A 612 5.96 18.89 -24.97
N HIS A 613 5.99 17.61 -24.60
CA HIS A 613 5.01 17.00 -23.70
C HIS A 613 5.07 17.58 -22.29
N PHE A 614 6.27 17.79 -21.76
CA PHE A 614 6.44 18.45 -20.47
C PHE A 614 6.13 19.95 -20.54
N MET A 615 6.36 20.61 -21.67
CA MET A 615 6.01 22.03 -21.83
C MET A 615 4.50 22.25 -21.85
N ASP A 616 3.77 21.46 -22.61
CA ASP A 616 2.32 21.61 -22.77
C ASP A 616 1.68 20.31 -23.29
N PRO A 617 1.28 19.37 -22.41
CA PRO A 617 0.73 18.09 -22.82
C PRO A 617 -0.62 18.26 -23.52
N GLN A 618 -1.39 19.31 -23.22
CA GLN A 618 -2.68 19.60 -23.87
C GLN A 618 -2.52 20.09 -25.31
N LYS A 619 -1.42 20.75 -25.67
CA LYS A 619 -1.13 21.07 -27.09
C LYS A 619 -0.77 19.84 -27.93
N MET A 620 -0.16 18.83 -27.30
CA MET A 620 0.14 17.58 -27.99
C MET A 620 -1.09 16.69 -28.09
N ASN A 621 -1.92 16.70 -27.05
CA ASN A 621 -3.20 16.02 -27.04
C ASN A 621 -4.21 16.78 -26.18
N GLU A 622 -5.22 17.39 -26.82
CA GLU A 622 -6.22 18.24 -26.17
C GLU A 622 -6.96 17.57 -25.01
N GLN A 623 -7.05 16.24 -25.04
CA GLN A 623 -7.73 15.44 -24.02
C GLN A 623 -6.85 15.02 -22.84
N SER A 624 -5.55 15.35 -22.87
CA SER A 624 -4.62 15.00 -21.80
C SER A 624 -5.02 15.61 -20.46
N ILE A 625 -5.02 14.80 -19.40
CA ILE A 625 -5.23 15.28 -18.03
C ILE A 625 -3.93 15.56 -17.26
N MET A 626 -2.78 15.32 -17.89
CA MET A 626 -1.47 15.54 -17.26
C MET A 626 -1.22 17.03 -17.06
N PRO A 627 -0.73 17.50 -15.90
CA PRO A 627 -0.29 18.88 -15.75
C PRO A 627 0.95 19.17 -16.60
N ASN A 628 1.16 20.45 -16.96
CA ASN A 628 2.41 20.86 -17.56
C ASN A 628 3.53 20.96 -16.51
N TYR A 629 4.78 20.83 -16.97
CA TYR A 629 6.01 20.85 -16.19
C TYR A 629 7.05 21.80 -16.81
N ALA A 630 6.59 22.92 -17.40
CA ALA A 630 7.44 23.85 -18.16
C ALA A 630 8.61 24.45 -17.35
N TRP A 631 8.55 24.45 -16.02
CA TRP A 631 9.67 24.88 -15.17
C TRP A 631 10.90 23.98 -15.30
N LEU A 632 10.77 22.73 -15.75
CA LEU A 632 11.91 21.84 -15.99
C LEU A 632 12.81 22.37 -17.11
N ALA A 633 12.26 23.08 -18.10
CA ALA A 633 13.03 23.72 -19.15
C ALA A 633 13.72 25.03 -18.70
N VAL A 634 13.25 25.61 -17.59
CA VAL A 634 13.77 26.88 -17.06
C VAL A 634 14.83 26.63 -15.99
N LYS A 635 14.57 25.70 -15.06
CA LYS A 635 15.42 25.43 -13.90
C LYS A 635 16.64 24.59 -14.27
N ASN A 636 17.75 24.91 -13.63
CA ASN A 636 18.97 24.13 -13.74
C ASN A 636 19.02 23.04 -12.66
N THR A 637 19.67 21.93 -12.98
CA THR A 637 20.07 20.89 -12.03
C THR A 637 21.27 21.39 -11.21
N ASP A 638 21.23 21.21 -9.89
CA ASP A 638 22.37 21.52 -9.02
C ASP A 638 23.34 20.34 -8.98
N LEU A 639 24.41 20.46 -9.77
CA LEU A 639 25.42 19.40 -9.89
C LEU A 639 26.37 19.30 -8.68
N SER A 640 26.28 20.22 -7.71
CA SER A 640 27.16 20.19 -6.53
C SER A 640 26.93 18.97 -5.64
N GLN A 641 25.75 18.35 -5.71
CA GLN A 641 25.42 17.15 -4.96
C GLN A 641 25.61 15.86 -5.76
N THR A 642 25.83 15.92 -7.08
CA THR A 642 25.91 14.73 -7.94
C THR A 642 27.02 13.76 -7.48
N PRO A 643 28.26 14.20 -7.15
CA PRO A 643 29.27 13.31 -6.57
C PRO A 643 28.83 12.66 -5.24
N LYS A 644 28.11 13.39 -4.39
CA LYS A 644 27.58 12.83 -3.13
C LYS A 644 26.51 11.77 -3.37
N LYS A 645 25.66 11.94 -4.38
CA LYS A 645 24.66 10.95 -4.77
C LYS A 645 25.31 9.66 -5.26
N ILE A 646 26.35 9.77 -6.08
CA ILE A 646 27.15 8.61 -6.51
C ILE A 646 27.78 7.89 -5.31
N ARG A 647 28.43 8.62 -4.39
CA ARG A 647 28.97 8.01 -3.16
C ARG A 647 27.91 7.35 -2.29
N ALA A 648 26.72 7.93 -2.21
CA ALA A 648 25.59 7.33 -1.50
C ALA A 648 25.17 6.01 -2.17
N MET A 649 25.07 5.98 -3.50
CA MET A 649 24.76 4.75 -4.23
C MET A 649 25.85 3.68 -4.05
N GLN A 650 27.13 4.05 -4.10
CA GLN A 650 28.25 3.14 -3.77
C GLN A 650 28.12 2.57 -2.36
N THR A 651 27.77 3.42 -1.38
CA THR A 651 27.53 3.02 0.03
C THR A 651 26.36 2.03 0.14
N LEU A 652 25.33 2.19 -0.69
CA LEU A 652 24.16 1.32 -0.78
C LEU A 652 24.43 0.03 -1.59
N GLY A 653 25.64 -0.15 -2.13
CA GLY A 653 26.07 -1.35 -2.85
C GLY A 653 25.85 -1.32 -4.36
N VAL A 654 25.54 -0.15 -4.95
CA VAL A 654 25.48 0.00 -6.40
C VAL A 654 26.90 -0.02 -6.98
N PRO A 655 27.19 -0.86 -7.99
CA PRO A 655 28.56 -1.12 -8.47
C PRO A 655 29.09 -0.03 -9.41
N TYR A 656 29.16 1.21 -8.95
CA TYR A 656 29.96 2.24 -9.61
C TYR A 656 31.45 1.98 -9.40
N GLU A 657 32.27 2.32 -10.40
CA GLU A 657 33.74 2.25 -10.28
C GLU A 657 34.23 3.08 -9.08
N GLU A 658 35.33 2.65 -8.44
CA GLU A 658 35.97 3.44 -7.40
C GLU A 658 36.46 4.77 -8.00
N GLY A 659 36.19 5.90 -7.33
CA GLY A 659 36.48 7.25 -7.84
C GLY A 659 35.51 7.75 -8.92
N TYR A 660 34.43 7.01 -9.25
CA TYR A 660 33.44 7.46 -10.24
C TYR A 660 32.79 8.81 -9.88
N ASP A 661 32.71 9.14 -8.59
CA ASP A 661 32.19 10.40 -8.08
C ASP A 661 33.02 11.62 -8.50
N GLU A 662 34.31 11.44 -8.80
CA GLU A 662 35.20 12.52 -9.27
C GLU A 662 34.90 12.94 -10.71
N LYS A 663 34.51 11.98 -11.57
CA LYS A 663 34.14 12.21 -12.98
C LYS A 663 32.63 12.33 -13.23
N ALA A 664 31.80 12.11 -12.21
CA ALA A 664 30.34 12.07 -12.33
C ALA A 664 29.72 13.33 -12.97
N VAL A 665 30.28 14.51 -12.71
CA VAL A 665 29.80 15.77 -13.30
C VAL A 665 30.19 15.88 -14.78
N ASP A 666 31.36 15.38 -15.15
CA ASP A 666 31.81 15.39 -16.54
C ASP A 666 30.98 14.40 -17.38
N ASP A 667 30.74 13.19 -16.85
CA ASP A 667 29.87 12.18 -17.47
C ASP A 667 28.42 12.67 -17.59
N TYR A 668 27.92 13.39 -16.56
CA TYR A 668 26.61 14.05 -16.63
C TYR A 668 26.54 14.99 -17.84
N LEU A 669 27.53 15.88 -17.97
CA LEU A 669 27.53 16.90 -19.02
C LEU A 669 27.70 16.26 -20.40
N ALA A 670 28.56 15.26 -20.53
CA ALA A 670 28.76 14.54 -21.78
C ALA A 670 27.46 13.92 -22.31
N GLN A 671 26.75 13.15 -21.48
CA GLN A 671 25.47 12.55 -21.87
C GLN A 671 24.38 13.62 -22.10
N ALA A 672 24.39 14.72 -21.33
CA ALA A 672 23.43 15.79 -21.49
C ALA A 672 23.58 16.52 -22.83
N GLU A 673 24.82 16.75 -23.28
CA GLU A 673 25.11 17.37 -24.59
C GLU A 673 24.60 16.52 -25.77
N GLU A 674 24.58 15.19 -25.65
CA GLU A 674 23.97 14.32 -26.67
C GLU A 674 22.47 14.59 -26.83
N ILE A 675 21.74 14.70 -25.71
CA ILE A 675 20.31 15.02 -25.71
C ILE A 675 20.06 16.45 -26.19
N VAL A 676 20.91 17.41 -25.80
CA VAL A 676 20.84 18.80 -26.28
C VAL A 676 21.04 18.85 -27.79
N ALA A 677 21.99 18.09 -28.33
CA ALA A 677 22.22 18.01 -29.77
C ALA A 677 21.02 17.42 -30.52
N ASP A 678 20.39 16.36 -30.00
CA ASP A 678 19.17 15.78 -30.57
C ASP A 678 17.99 16.77 -30.54
N LEU A 679 17.80 17.48 -29.43
CA LEU A 679 16.79 18.53 -29.30
C LEU A 679 17.03 19.68 -30.28
N LYS A 680 18.30 20.12 -30.42
CA LYS A 680 18.68 21.17 -31.36
C LYS A 680 18.46 20.75 -32.81
N ALA A 681 18.76 19.50 -33.16
CA ALA A 681 18.45 18.95 -34.48
C ALA A 681 16.94 18.96 -34.77
N SER A 682 16.12 18.90 -33.73
CA SER A 682 14.65 19.03 -33.79
C SER A 682 14.15 20.48 -33.67
N GLY A 683 15.04 21.48 -33.66
CA GLY A 683 14.70 22.91 -33.58
C GLY A 683 14.41 23.45 -32.17
N ILE A 684 14.79 22.71 -31.13
CA ILE A 684 14.59 23.09 -29.73
C ILE A 684 15.94 23.48 -29.12
N GLU A 685 16.10 24.75 -28.81
CA GLU A 685 17.30 25.26 -28.11
C GLU A 685 17.14 25.08 -26.59
N THR A 686 18.11 24.42 -25.95
CA THR A 686 18.17 24.21 -24.50
C THR A 686 19.64 24.10 -24.05
N ASP A 687 19.87 24.04 -22.74
CA ASP A 687 21.20 23.89 -22.13
C ASP A 687 21.31 22.52 -21.41
N ALA A 688 22.51 21.94 -21.40
CA ALA A 688 22.79 20.64 -20.77
C ALA A 688 22.40 20.56 -19.30
N LYS A 689 22.41 21.67 -18.57
CA LYS A 689 22.06 21.71 -17.14
C LYS A 689 20.55 21.85 -16.90
N LYS A 690 19.70 21.97 -17.92
CA LYS A 690 18.25 22.07 -17.69
C LYS A 690 17.69 20.77 -17.10
N GLN A 691 16.80 20.91 -16.11
CA GLN A 691 16.16 19.76 -15.46
C GLN A 691 15.38 18.87 -16.45
N ILE A 692 14.84 19.46 -17.52
CA ILE A 692 14.15 18.72 -18.57
C ILE A 692 15.07 17.73 -19.30
N VAL A 693 16.36 18.05 -19.46
CA VAL A 693 17.34 17.15 -20.10
C VAL A 693 17.57 15.91 -19.24
N ALA A 694 17.75 16.10 -17.93
CA ALA A 694 17.86 14.99 -16.98
C ALA A 694 16.58 14.13 -16.93
N MET A 695 15.40 14.76 -16.93
CA MET A 695 14.13 14.05 -16.98
C MET A 695 14.01 13.19 -18.26
N ILE A 696 14.40 13.72 -19.42
CA ILE A 696 14.40 12.99 -20.69
C ILE A 696 15.33 11.78 -20.61
N ALA A 697 16.56 11.96 -20.10
CA ALA A 697 17.51 10.86 -19.93
C ALA A 697 16.92 9.72 -19.09
N TYR A 698 16.27 10.05 -17.97
CA TYR A 698 15.61 9.04 -17.14
C TYR A 698 14.46 8.34 -17.88
N MET A 699 13.63 9.05 -18.64
CA MET A 699 12.58 8.41 -19.45
C MET A 699 13.16 7.45 -20.50
N HIS A 700 14.28 7.82 -21.12
CA HIS A 700 14.99 6.98 -22.10
C HIS A 700 15.75 5.80 -21.47
N LYS A 701 16.01 5.84 -20.17
CA LYS A 701 16.60 4.72 -19.43
C LYS A 701 15.61 3.60 -19.12
N LEU A 702 14.33 3.91 -18.90
CA LEU A 702 13.34 2.93 -18.41
C LEU A 702 13.16 1.74 -19.36
N GLY A 703 13.62 0.56 -18.93
CA GLY A 703 13.56 -0.69 -19.70
C GLY A 703 14.59 -0.81 -20.82
N ARG A 704 15.51 0.15 -20.98
CA ARG A 704 16.51 0.19 -22.07
C ARG A 704 17.44 -1.02 -22.04
N ASP A 705 18.03 -1.29 -20.88
CA ASP A 705 19.09 -2.27 -20.69
C ASP A 705 18.71 -3.70 -21.11
N ILE A 706 17.46 -4.08 -20.86
CA ILE A 706 16.94 -5.42 -21.19
C ILE A 706 16.54 -5.54 -22.67
N SER A 707 16.36 -4.42 -23.38
CA SER A 707 15.96 -4.41 -24.80
C SER A 707 17.14 -4.51 -25.77
N GLU A 708 18.33 -4.10 -25.34
CA GLU A 708 19.54 -4.12 -26.18
C GLU A 708 20.24 -5.49 -26.21
N GLN A 709 19.79 -6.44 -25.37
CA GLN A 709 20.25 -7.83 -25.40
C GLN A 709 19.05 -8.79 -25.47
N PRO A 710 18.54 -9.11 -26.68
CA PRO A 710 17.43 -10.03 -26.85
C PRO A 710 17.72 -11.45 -26.33
N ASP A 711 18.99 -11.83 -26.17
CA ASP A 711 19.39 -13.13 -25.60
C ASP A 711 19.36 -13.18 -24.06
N SER A 712 19.05 -12.07 -23.38
CA SER A 712 18.83 -12.02 -21.92
C SER A 712 17.43 -12.50 -21.50
N THR A 713 16.63 -13.04 -22.43
CA THR A 713 15.37 -13.73 -22.14
C THR A 713 15.53 -14.95 -21.23
N ALA A 714 16.76 -15.42 -21.00
CA ALA A 714 17.10 -16.42 -20.01
C ALA A 714 17.51 -15.80 -18.65
N ILE A 715 16.64 -14.99 -18.05
CA ILE A 715 16.56 -14.99 -16.57
C ILE A 715 15.25 -15.64 -16.21
N ASP A 716 15.43 -16.94 -16.16
CA ASP A 716 14.50 -17.92 -15.75
C ASP A 716 14.04 -17.64 -14.31
N THR A 717 12.84 -17.08 -14.17
CA THR A 717 12.14 -17.05 -12.88
C THR A 717 11.61 -18.44 -12.48
N THR A 718 12.00 -19.49 -13.20
CA THR A 718 11.94 -20.88 -12.73
C THR A 718 13.21 -21.34 -12.02
N SER A 719 14.07 -20.44 -11.50
CA SER A 719 15.29 -20.77 -10.73
C SER A 719 15.11 -21.52 -9.38
N ALA A 720 14.06 -22.33 -9.24
CA ALA A 720 14.08 -23.53 -8.41
C ALA A 720 14.24 -24.84 -9.21
N ALA A 721 14.28 -24.82 -10.55
CA ALA A 721 14.32 -26.03 -11.37
C ALA A 721 14.85 -25.79 -12.81
N ASP A 722 16.04 -25.22 -13.01
CA ASP A 722 16.74 -25.46 -14.30
C ASP A 722 18.27 -25.39 -14.21
N ASN A 723 18.80 -26.17 -13.27
CA ASN A 723 20.18 -26.65 -13.35
C ASN A 723 20.17 -28.16 -13.10
N THR A 724 19.27 -28.85 -13.80
CA THR A 724 19.28 -30.30 -13.84
C THR A 724 20.11 -30.68 -15.06
N GLU A 725 21.34 -31.15 -14.82
CA GLU A 725 22.00 -32.05 -15.77
C GLU A 725 20.95 -33.11 -16.16
N LEU A 726 20.50 -33.08 -17.41
CA LEU A 726 19.55 -34.07 -17.90
C LEU A 726 20.22 -35.44 -17.78
N LYS A 727 19.58 -36.36 -17.06
CA LYS A 727 20.09 -37.72 -16.90
C LYS A 727 20.28 -38.34 -18.28
N GLU A 728 21.48 -38.84 -18.58
CA GLU A 728 21.67 -39.67 -19.77
C GLU A 728 20.79 -40.92 -19.66
N VAL A 729 19.96 -41.15 -20.67
CA VAL A 729 19.03 -42.28 -20.71
C VAL A 729 19.37 -43.17 -21.91
N THR A 730 19.78 -44.40 -21.62
CA THR A 730 19.86 -45.46 -22.62
C THR A 730 18.47 -46.05 -22.85
N LEU A 731 18.01 -46.07 -24.10
CA LEU A 731 16.72 -46.63 -24.48
C LEU A 731 16.72 -48.17 -24.32
N LEU A 732 15.58 -48.70 -23.89
CA LEU A 732 15.35 -50.13 -23.74
C LEU A 732 14.63 -50.66 -24.98
N GLU A 733 15.21 -51.67 -25.61
CA GLU A 733 14.71 -52.23 -26.88
C GLU A 733 14.11 -53.64 -26.72
N SER A 734 14.10 -54.21 -25.52
CA SER A 734 13.57 -55.56 -25.30
C SER A 734 12.04 -55.57 -25.48
N GLU A 735 11.50 -56.61 -26.11
CA GLU A 735 10.05 -56.77 -26.30
C GLU A 735 9.29 -56.74 -24.96
N GLU A 736 9.90 -57.30 -23.89
CA GLU A 736 9.32 -57.29 -22.55
C GLU A 736 9.20 -55.86 -21.98
N ASP A 737 10.23 -55.03 -22.16
CA ASP A 737 10.26 -53.65 -21.68
C ASP A 737 9.28 -52.75 -22.46
N LEU A 738 9.19 -52.93 -23.78
CA LEU A 738 8.25 -52.18 -24.63
C LEU A 738 6.79 -52.60 -24.39
N ALA A 739 6.53 -53.89 -24.19
CA ALA A 739 5.18 -54.37 -23.83
C ALA A 739 4.74 -53.88 -22.44
N ALA A 740 5.66 -53.80 -21.48
CA ALA A 740 5.40 -53.22 -20.17
C ALA A 740 5.08 -51.71 -20.27
N ALA A 741 5.85 -50.98 -21.09
CA ALA A 741 5.64 -49.56 -21.36
C ALA A 741 4.28 -49.29 -22.04
N GLU A 742 3.93 -50.07 -23.05
CA GLU A 742 2.65 -49.96 -23.77
C GLU A 742 1.47 -50.07 -22.81
N LYS A 743 1.51 -51.03 -21.88
CA LYS A 743 0.47 -51.18 -20.86
C LYS A 743 0.32 -49.94 -19.98
N ILE A 744 1.44 -49.32 -19.58
CA ILE A 744 1.42 -48.09 -18.79
C ILE A 744 0.87 -46.92 -19.62
N PHE A 745 1.32 -46.80 -20.88
CA PHE A 745 0.86 -45.75 -21.80
C PHE A 745 -0.65 -45.83 -22.03
N GLN A 746 -1.17 -47.02 -22.34
CA GLN A 746 -2.60 -47.27 -22.59
C GLN A 746 -3.47 -47.12 -21.34
N THR A 747 -2.88 -47.18 -20.14
CA THR A 747 -3.64 -46.99 -18.89
C THR A 747 -3.64 -45.52 -18.46
N THR A 748 -2.57 -44.78 -18.72
CA THR A 748 -2.31 -43.49 -18.05
C THR A 748 -2.07 -42.33 -19.00
N CYS A 749 -1.34 -42.55 -20.09
CA CYS A 749 -0.95 -41.49 -21.02
C CYS A 749 -1.99 -41.29 -22.14
N VAL A 750 -2.75 -42.34 -22.47
CA VAL A 750 -3.78 -42.36 -23.52
C VAL A 750 -4.84 -41.26 -23.36
N ALA A 751 -5.16 -40.90 -22.12
CA ALA A 751 -6.17 -39.90 -21.80
C ALA A 751 -5.81 -38.48 -22.27
N CYS A 752 -4.53 -38.24 -22.58
CA CYS A 752 -4.04 -36.96 -23.10
C CYS A 752 -3.48 -37.13 -24.52
N HIS A 753 -2.74 -38.22 -24.79
CA HIS A 753 -2.00 -38.40 -26.03
C HIS A 753 -2.71 -39.28 -27.07
N GLY A 754 -3.89 -39.84 -26.76
CA GLY A 754 -4.59 -40.77 -27.65
C GLY A 754 -3.93 -42.15 -27.68
N ALA A 755 -4.67 -43.16 -28.18
CA ALA A 755 -4.20 -44.56 -28.17
C ALA A 755 -3.06 -44.80 -29.16
N ASP A 756 -2.98 -43.98 -30.20
CA ASP A 756 -1.95 -43.98 -31.23
C ASP A 756 -0.90 -42.87 -31.04
N GLY A 757 -0.94 -42.13 -29.93
CA GLY A 757 0.04 -41.10 -29.62
C GLY A 757 -0.10 -39.78 -30.40
N LYS A 758 -1.14 -39.61 -31.23
CA LYS A 758 -1.35 -38.39 -32.05
C LYS A 758 -1.81 -37.15 -31.29
N GLY A 759 -2.02 -37.26 -29.99
CA GLY A 759 -2.52 -36.14 -29.20
C GLY A 759 -4.00 -35.85 -29.41
N MET A 760 -4.45 -34.73 -28.85
CA MET A 760 -5.81 -34.19 -28.97
C MET A 760 -5.73 -32.67 -29.12
N ALA A 761 -6.84 -31.97 -29.38
CA ALA A 761 -6.84 -30.53 -29.71
C ALA A 761 -6.05 -29.61 -28.74
N THR A 762 -5.84 -30.02 -27.48
CA THR A 762 -5.06 -29.29 -26.47
C THR A 762 -3.79 -30.01 -25.98
N PHE A 763 -3.50 -31.22 -26.48
CA PHE A 763 -2.36 -32.04 -26.05
C PHE A 763 -1.50 -32.44 -27.24
N PRO A 764 -0.17 -32.27 -27.16
CA PRO A 764 0.71 -32.46 -28.31
C PRO A 764 0.71 -33.92 -28.78
N SER A 765 0.93 -34.08 -30.09
CA SER A 765 1.29 -35.33 -30.70
C SER A 765 2.66 -35.79 -30.20
N LEU A 766 2.82 -37.10 -30.06
CA LEU A 766 4.08 -37.77 -29.72
C LEU A 766 4.66 -38.52 -30.94
N VAL A 767 4.05 -38.36 -32.12
CA VAL A 767 4.40 -39.11 -33.34
C VAL A 767 4.73 -38.20 -34.52
N ASP A 768 4.70 -36.88 -34.33
CA ASP A 768 5.19 -35.92 -35.32
C ASP A 768 6.57 -35.37 -34.92
N ASP A 769 7.13 -34.55 -35.81
CA ASP A 769 8.45 -33.93 -35.62
C ASP A 769 8.39 -32.61 -34.82
N GLU A 770 7.22 -32.20 -34.32
CA GLU A 770 7.01 -30.91 -33.64
C GLU A 770 7.12 -31.02 -32.11
N TRP A 771 8.35 -31.19 -31.59
CA TRP A 771 8.60 -31.35 -30.15
C TRP A 771 8.88 -30.04 -29.42
N ILE A 772 7.96 -29.66 -28.52
CA ILE A 772 8.04 -28.39 -27.77
C ILE A 772 9.11 -28.42 -26.67
N ASN A 773 9.38 -29.59 -26.08
CA ASN A 773 10.32 -29.75 -24.96
C ASN A 773 11.51 -30.66 -25.34
N GLY A 774 11.83 -30.76 -26.63
CA GLY A 774 12.88 -31.65 -27.16
C GLY A 774 12.44 -33.11 -27.31
N ASN A 775 13.18 -33.86 -28.14
CA ASN A 775 12.90 -35.26 -28.49
C ASN A 775 14.08 -36.20 -28.20
N SER A 776 15.12 -35.75 -27.49
CA SER A 776 16.18 -36.64 -27.05
C SER A 776 15.69 -37.58 -25.94
N PRO A 777 16.32 -38.77 -25.75
CA PRO A 777 16.00 -39.68 -24.65
C PRO A 777 16.00 -39.01 -23.27
N ALA A 778 16.93 -38.08 -23.03
CA ALA A 778 17.06 -37.40 -21.75
C ALA A 778 15.94 -36.37 -21.53
N GLU A 779 15.53 -35.65 -22.58
CA GLU A 779 14.45 -34.65 -22.54
C GLU A 779 13.07 -35.28 -22.41
N VAL A 780 12.82 -36.38 -23.13
CA VAL A 780 11.55 -37.11 -23.02
C VAL A 780 11.43 -37.79 -21.66
N TYR A 781 12.51 -38.38 -21.15
CA TYR A 781 12.54 -38.93 -19.79
C TYR A 781 12.25 -37.86 -18.76
N HIS A 782 12.89 -36.69 -18.89
CA HIS A 782 12.65 -35.56 -18.00
C HIS A 782 11.19 -35.10 -18.05
N SER A 783 10.63 -34.95 -19.26
CA SER A 783 9.23 -34.55 -19.45
C SER A 783 8.25 -35.52 -18.78
N ILE A 784 8.51 -36.84 -18.82
CA ILE A 784 7.67 -37.84 -18.15
C ILE A 784 7.91 -37.82 -16.63
N SER A 785 9.16 -37.79 -16.20
CA SER A 785 9.56 -37.82 -14.79
C SER A 785 9.05 -36.61 -14.01
N GLU A 786 9.36 -35.42 -14.52
CA GLU A 786 9.12 -34.13 -13.87
C GLU A 786 7.80 -33.49 -14.30
N GLY A 787 7.19 -33.94 -15.41
CA GLY A 787 5.97 -33.35 -15.95
C GLY A 787 6.19 -31.96 -16.54
N ASN A 788 5.10 -31.34 -16.98
CA ASN A 788 5.07 -29.93 -17.39
C ASN A 788 3.82 -29.29 -16.78
N VAL A 789 3.93 -28.93 -15.50
CA VAL A 789 2.79 -28.46 -14.68
C VAL A 789 2.16 -27.20 -15.25
N ALA A 790 2.96 -26.30 -15.84
CA ALA A 790 2.48 -25.09 -16.50
C ALA A 790 1.59 -25.38 -17.73
N LYS A 791 1.78 -26.56 -18.36
CA LYS A 791 1.00 -27.03 -19.52
C LYS A 791 0.06 -28.20 -19.18
N GLY A 792 -0.14 -28.49 -17.88
CA GLY A 792 -1.12 -29.48 -17.40
C GLY A 792 -0.64 -30.93 -17.34
N MET A 793 0.63 -31.23 -17.61
CA MET A 793 1.21 -32.57 -17.43
C MET A 793 1.80 -32.70 -16.02
N VAL A 794 1.32 -33.66 -15.24
CA VAL A 794 1.81 -33.90 -13.86
C VAL A 794 3.15 -34.67 -13.85
N PRO A 795 3.99 -34.52 -12.81
CA PRO A 795 5.19 -35.33 -12.65
C PRO A 795 4.86 -36.81 -12.38
N TYR A 796 5.39 -37.73 -13.18
CA TYR A 796 5.12 -39.17 -12.98
C TYR A 796 6.19 -39.90 -12.15
N LYS A 797 7.30 -39.25 -11.76
CA LYS A 797 8.31 -39.83 -10.85
C LYS A 797 7.78 -40.22 -9.47
N THR A 798 6.65 -39.65 -9.07
CA THR A 798 5.97 -40.00 -7.81
C THR A 798 5.07 -41.23 -7.94
N GLN A 799 4.80 -41.67 -9.17
CA GLN A 799 3.86 -42.76 -9.49
C GLN A 799 4.56 -43.98 -10.12
N TYR A 800 5.65 -43.76 -10.85
CA TYR A 800 6.41 -44.80 -11.53
C TYR A 800 7.87 -44.82 -11.11
N SER A 801 8.44 -46.03 -11.08
CA SER A 801 9.87 -46.24 -10.86
C SER A 801 10.70 -45.70 -12.04
N GLU A 802 11.98 -45.42 -11.79
CA GLU A 802 12.88 -44.96 -12.86
C GLU A 802 12.89 -45.90 -14.07
N LYS A 803 12.90 -47.22 -13.85
CA LYS A 803 12.85 -48.21 -14.93
C LYS A 803 11.58 -48.06 -15.76
N GLN A 804 10.42 -47.86 -15.13
CA GLN A 804 9.14 -47.69 -15.83
C GLN A 804 9.09 -46.40 -16.65
N ILE A 805 9.72 -45.32 -16.16
CA ILE A 805 9.83 -44.07 -16.91
C ILE A 805 10.79 -44.23 -18.09
N THR A 806 11.90 -44.97 -17.93
CA THR A 806 12.79 -45.31 -19.05
C THR A 806 12.08 -46.19 -20.09
N GLN A 807 11.27 -47.16 -19.66
CA GLN A 807 10.43 -47.98 -20.51
C GLN A 807 9.44 -47.12 -21.32
N LEU A 808 8.72 -46.19 -20.67
CA LEU A 808 7.83 -45.25 -21.35
C LEU A 808 8.56 -44.35 -22.35
N THR A 809 9.72 -43.82 -21.96
CA THR A 809 10.58 -42.99 -22.83
C THR A 809 10.98 -43.78 -24.09
N SER A 810 11.36 -45.05 -23.91
CA SER A 810 11.74 -45.94 -25.01
C SER A 810 10.55 -46.22 -25.91
N TYR A 811 9.38 -46.55 -25.36
CA TYR A 811 8.17 -46.79 -26.15
C TYR A 811 7.74 -45.58 -26.97
N VAL A 812 7.81 -44.37 -26.40
CA VAL A 812 7.50 -43.13 -27.12
C VAL A 812 8.44 -42.94 -28.31
N LEU A 813 9.76 -43.02 -28.09
CA LEU A 813 10.76 -42.70 -29.10
C LEU A 813 11.00 -43.83 -30.13
N THR A 814 10.80 -45.09 -29.77
CA THR A 814 11.11 -46.21 -30.68
C THR A 814 9.87 -46.89 -31.26
N THR A 815 8.72 -46.81 -30.58
CA THR A 815 7.50 -47.51 -31.02
C THR A 815 6.42 -46.55 -31.51
N LEU A 816 6.14 -45.46 -30.80
CA LEU A 816 5.11 -44.50 -31.23
C LEU A 816 5.60 -43.61 -32.38
N GLN A 817 6.81 -43.03 -32.29
CA GLN A 817 7.37 -42.21 -33.37
C GLN A 817 7.59 -42.96 -34.70
N ASN A 818 7.72 -44.29 -34.67
CA ASN A 818 7.94 -45.11 -35.85
C ASN A 818 6.63 -45.70 -36.46
N LYS A 819 5.46 -45.31 -35.95
CA LYS A 819 4.13 -45.71 -36.44
C LYS A 819 3.44 -44.57 -37.18
#